data_AF-A0A0A9CFX4-F1
#
_entry.id   AF-A0A0A9CFX4-F1
#
_cell.length_a   1.000
_cell.length_b   1.000
_cell.length_c   1.000
_cell.angle_alpha   90.00
_cell.angle_beta   90.00
_cell.angle_gamma   90.00
#
_symmetry.space_group_name_H-M   'P 1'
#
loop_
_entity.id
_entity.type
_entity.pdbx_description
1 polymer ?
#
loop_
_entity_poly.entity_id
_entity_poly.type
_entity_poly.pdbx_seq_one_letter_code
_entity_poly.pdbx_strand_id
1 'polypeptide(L)'
;MVANEFQADSVLYGNAGAVPVLPAGTSVILSSTVSPGFMTRLNRTLEAECREIKLVDAPVSGGVKRAAEGTLTIMASGTDEALHCTGAVLSALSEKLYIIKGGCGAASSVKMVNQLLAGVHIASAAEAIAFAARLNLRTRGVSEIMQHTRGYSWMFGNRVPHMLENDYTPYSAVDIFVKDLGIVSCESSNSRIPLHVSSIAHQLFISGSASGWGRYDDAAVVKVYETLTGVKVEGKPPMLSKEDVLHSLPSEWPEDPMDDLVSVASRTSKKILVVLDDDPTGTQTVHDIEVLTEWPVEALVEQFLKLPTCFYILTNSRSMTADKAMLLVQTICRNLEAASKNVPGVSYTVVLRGDSTLRGHFPEEADAAVSVLGEMDAWIICPFFLQGGRYTINDIHYVADSDRLIPSGETEFAKDAAFGYKSSNLRQWVEEKTRGRISENQVSTISINLLRKEGPTAVCQHLCSLEKGSVCIVNAASERDMAVFASGMIQAELKGKRFLCRTAASFVSARIGIKPKPPICPNDLGLKRALTGGLIVVGSYVPKTTKQVDELRSQCGQSLRVIEVSVEMVSMKSTEDRDQEISRVVELGNAYIQSRKDTLVVTSRQLITGKNPEESLEINYKVSSALVEIVRRIDSRPRYIIAKGGITSSDIATKALEARRAKVMGQALAGVPLWQLGPDSRLPGVPYIVFPGNVGDNSALAKVVKNWSSPYRSSTKELLRRVVTQLVLSMCITLKELKLLLQQQRLKKVLLSCRFIPVL
;
A
#
# COMPACT_ATOMS: atom_id res chain seq x y z
N MET A 1 -30.79 -15.76 -21.72
CA MET A 1 -31.05 -14.39 -21.22
C MET A 1 -30.47 -13.39 -22.21
N VAL A 2 -31.17 -12.30 -22.49
CA VAL A 2 -30.75 -11.23 -23.41
C VAL A 2 -30.91 -9.85 -22.74
N ALA A 3 -30.44 -8.77 -23.34
CA ALA A 3 -30.45 -7.43 -22.71
C ALA A 3 -31.75 -6.63 -22.96
N ASN A 4 -32.42 -6.83 -24.10
CA ASN A 4 -33.56 -6.02 -24.53
C ASN A 4 -34.54 -6.78 -25.44
N GLU A 5 -35.66 -6.12 -25.77
CA GLU A 5 -36.73 -6.64 -26.63
C GLU A 5 -36.24 -7.06 -28.01
N PHE A 6 -35.39 -6.25 -28.65
CA PHE A 6 -34.86 -6.53 -29.98
C PHE A 6 -34.04 -7.84 -30.02
N GLN A 7 -33.21 -8.06 -29.01
CA GLN A 7 -32.44 -9.30 -28.89
C GLN A 7 -33.35 -10.49 -28.57
N ALA A 8 -34.40 -10.30 -27.77
CA ALA A 8 -35.36 -11.36 -27.46
C ALA A 8 -36.09 -11.80 -28.74
N ASP A 9 -36.58 -10.84 -29.51
CA ASP A 9 -37.23 -11.07 -30.79
C ASP A 9 -36.27 -11.74 -31.79
N SER A 10 -35.04 -11.23 -31.94
CA SER A 10 -34.04 -11.81 -32.83
C SER A 10 -33.67 -13.26 -32.48
N VAL A 11 -33.62 -13.62 -31.18
CA VAL A 11 -33.33 -14.99 -30.75
C VAL A 11 -34.50 -15.93 -31.02
N LEU A 12 -35.74 -15.44 -30.94
CA LEU A 12 -36.93 -16.25 -31.14
C LEU A 12 -37.32 -16.37 -32.61
N TYR A 13 -37.29 -15.26 -33.36
CA TYR A 13 -37.84 -15.14 -34.71
C TYR A 13 -36.87 -14.56 -35.76
N GLY A 14 -35.64 -14.22 -35.39
CA GLY A 14 -34.65 -13.72 -36.35
C GLY A 14 -34.25 -14.77 -37.40
N ASN A 15 -33.27 -14.44 -38.26
CA ASN A 15 -32.83 -15.33 -39.35
C ASN A 15 -32.42 -16.75 -38.90
N ALA A 16 -32.01 -16.91 -37.64
CA ALA A 16 -31.71 -18.19 -36.99
C ALA A 16 -32.54 -18.37 -35.70
N GLY A 17 -33.80 -17.92 -35.73
CA GLY A 17 -34.70 -17.93 -34.58
C GLY A 17 -34.96 -19.33 -34.05
N ALA A 18 -35.13 -19.44 -32.73
CA ALA A 18 -35.38 -20.72 -32.07
C ALA A 18 -36.79 -21.26 -32.34
N VAL A 19 -37.81 -20.40 -32.46
CA VAL A 19 -39.22 -20.80 -32.49
C VAL A 19 -39.54 -21.85 -33.57
N PRO A 20 -39.04 -21.75 -34.83
CA PRO A 20 -39.29 -22.77 -35.85
C PRO A 20 -38.75 -24.16 -35.51
N VAL A 21 -37.75 -24.28 -34.64
CA VAL A 21 -37.08 -25.57 -34.32
C VAL A 21 -37.38 -26.09 -32.92
N LEU A 22 -38.05 -25.33 -32.05
CA LEU A 22 -38.41 -25.78 -30.70
C LEU A 22 -39.42 -26.94 -30.72
N PRO A 23 -39.24 -28.02 -29.93
CA PRO A 23 -40.25 -29.06 -29.80
C PRO A 23 -41.59 -28.53 -29.27
N ALA A 24 -42.69 -29.23 -29.59
CA ALA A 24 -44.01 -28.89 -29.05
C ALA A 24 -44.02 -29.01 -27.51
N GLY A 25 -44.75 -28.13 -26.82
CA GLY A 25 -44.83 -28.10 -25.36
C GLY A 25 -43.64 -27.42 -24.65
N THR A 26 -42.66 -26.89 -25.39
CA THR A 26 -41.46 -26.25 -24.82
C THR A 26 -41.82 -25.01 -23.99
N SER A 27 -41.14 -24.79 -22.87
CA SER A 27 -41.25 -23.55 -22.08
C SER A 27 -40.13 -22.57 -22.38
N VAL A 28 -40.48 -21.31 -22.62
CA VAL A 28 -39.56 -20.18 -22.84
C VAL A 28 -39.65 -19.25 -21.64
N ILE A 29 -38.52 -19.01 -20.97
CA ILE A 29 -38.42 -18.08 -19.85
C ILE A 29 -37.72 -16.80 -20.33
N LEU A 30 -38.42 -15.67 -20.32
CA LEU A 30 -37.81 -14.38 -20.62
C LEU A 30 -37.46 -13.63 -19.33
N SER A 31 -36.16 -13.48 -19.08
CA SER A 31 -35.63 -12.86 -17.85
C SER A 31 -35.16 -11.41 -18.01
N SER A 32 -35.39 -10.83 -19.18
CA SER A 32 -34.95 -9.48 -19.54
C SER A 32 -35.92 -8.43 -19.00
N THR A 33 -35.42 -7.22 -18.72
CA THR A 33 -36.31 -6.08 -18.50
C THR A 33 -36.82 -5.59 -19.86
N VAL A 34 -38.12 -5.77 -20.10
CA VAL A 34 -38.85 -5.44 -21.33
C VAL A 34 -40.16 -4.73 -20.98
N SER A 35 -40.82 -4.11 -21.95
CA SER A 35 -42.14 -3.54 -21.78
C SER A 35 -43.20 -4.62 -21.54
N PRO A 36 -44.21 -4.38 -20.70
CA PRO A 36 -45.35 -5.27 -20.54
C PRO A 36 -46.04 -5.56 -21.88
N GLY A 37 -46.19 -4.54 -22.73
CA GLY A 37 -46.78 -4.70 -24.05
C GLY A 37 -46.01 -5.64 -24.97
N PHE A 38 -44.67 -5.69 -24.88
CA PHE A 38 -43.87 -6.67 -25.62
C PHE A 38 -44.19 -8.10 -25.18
N MET A 39 -44.29 -8.37 -23.87
CA MET A 39 -44.62 -9.71 -23.37
C MET A 39 -46.02 -10.16 -23.79
N THR A 40 -47.01 -9.28 -23.76
CA THR A 40 -48.36 -9.61 -24.23
C THR A 40 -48.38 -9.92 -25.72
N ARG A 41 -47.65 -9.15 -26.55
CA ARG A 41 -47.52 -9.42 -27.99
C ARG A 41 -46.80 -10.75 -28.25
N LEU A 42 -45.67 -10.97 -27.59
CA LEU A 42 -44.87 -12.19 -27.74
C LEU A 42 -45.68 -13.44 -27.35
N ASN A 43 -46.46 -13.37 -26.27
CA ASN A 43 -47.34 -14.45 -25.86
C ASN A 43 -48.35 -14.79 -26.95
N ARG A 44 -49.02 -13.78 -27.52
CA ARG A 44 -49.98 -13.97 -28.62
C ARG A 44 -49.33 -14.55 -29.87
N THR A 45 -48.12 -14.12 -30.23
CA THR A 45 -47.40 -14.66 -31.38
C THR A 45 -47.06 -16.14 -31.16
N LEU A 46 -46.57 -16.51 -29.97
CA LEU A 46 -46.25 -17.90 -29.65
C LEU A 46 -47.50 -18.80 -29.60
N GLU A 47 -48.63 -18.29 -29.13
CA GLU A 47 -49.92 -19.00 -29.17
C GLU A 47 -50.36 -19.30 -30.61
N ALA A 48 -50.13 -18.37 -31.54
CA ALA A 48 -50.50 -18.50 -32.95
C ALA A 48 -49.68 -19.57 -33.71
N GLU A 49 -48.52 -19.98 -33.20
CA GLU A 49 -47.69 -21.03 -33.81
C GLU A 49 -48.33 -22.43 -33.69
N CYS A 50 -49.33 -22.62 -32.82
CA CYS A 50 -50.01 -23.91 -32.59
C CYS A 50 -49.08 -25.06 -32.18
N ARG A 51 -47.97 -24.75 -31.48
CA ARG A 51 -46.98 -25.73 -30.99
C ARG A 51 -46.97 -25.91 -29.47
N GLU A 52 -47.98 -25.40 -28.77
CA GLU A 52 -48.08 -25.45 -27.30
C GLU A 52 -46.84 -24.85 -26.58
N ILE A 53 -46.20 -23.83 -27.17
CA ILE A 53 -45.05 -23.17 -26.53
C ILE A 53 -45.55 -22.31 -25.36
N LYS A 54 -44.97 -22.54 -24.18
CA LYS A 54 -45.35 -21.90 -22.92
C LYS A 54 -44.42 -20.73 -22.63
N LEU A 55 -44.94 -19.52 -22.45
CA LEU A 55 -44.13 -18.36 -22.11
C LEU A 55 -44.21 -18.04 -20.61
N VAL A 56 -43.05 -17.76 -20.01
CA VAL A 56 -42.94 -17.25 -18.65
C VAL A 56 -42.20 -15.91 -18.67
N ASP A 57 -42.89 -14.87 -18.22
CA ASP A 57 -42.36 -13.52 -17.98
C ASP A 57 -41.68 -13.52 -16.61
N ALA A 58 -40.34 -13.57 -16.59
CA ALA A 58 -39.55 -13.79 -15.37
C ALA A 58 -38.37 -12.80 -15.19
N PRO A 59 -38.59 -11.47 -15.25
CA PRO A 59 -37.52 -10.49 -15.05
C PRO A 59 -36.84 -10.63 -13.68
N VAL A 60 -35.56 -10.29 -13.65
CA VAL A 60 -34.69 -10.53 -12.49
C VAL A 60 -34.13 -9.24 -11.86
N SER A 61 -33.78 -9.32 -10.57
CA SER A 61 -33.09 -8.28 -9.82
C SER A 61 -31.97 -8.90 -8.97
N GLY A 62 -30.81 -8.24 -8.89
CA GLY A 62 -29.68 -8.69 -8.07
C GLY A 62 -28.29 -8.53 -8.71
N GLY A 63 -28.21 -8.20 -10.00
CA GLY A 63 -26.94 -7.97 -10.70
C GLY A 63 -26.12 -9.25 -10.92
N VAL A 64 -24.93 -9.08 -11.51
CA VAL A 64 -24.04 -10.19 -11.93
C VAL A 64 -23.63 -11.08 -10.76
N LYS A 65 -23.32 -10.48 -9.60
CA LYS A 65 -22.89 -11.20 -8.40
C LYS A 65 -23.95 -12.19 -7.91
N ARG A 66 -25.18 -11.73 -7.68
CA ARG A 66 -26.27 -12.61 -7.22
C ARG A 66 -26.69 -13.63 -8.27
N ALA A 67 -26.54 -13.30 -9.56
CA ALA A 67 -26.75 -14.28 -10.63
C ALA A 67 -25.74 -15.43 -10.55
N ALA A 68 -24.45 -15.13 -10.34
CA ALA A 68 -23.41 -16.15 -10.18
C ALA A 68 -23.60 -17.02 -8.92
N GLU A 69 -24.14 -16.41 -7.85
CA GLU A 69 -24.42 -17.09 -6.58
C GLU A 69 -25.77 -17.86 -6.58
N GLY A 70 -26.60 -17.72 -7.62
CA GLY A 70 -27.94 -18.32 -7.66
C GLY A 70 -28.94 -17.69 -6.68
N THR A 71 -28.67 -16.47 -6.21
CA THR A 71 -29.44 -15.79 -5.16
C THR A 71 -30.29 -14.65 -5.70
N LEU A 72 -30.74 -14.70 -6.96
CA LEU A 72 -31.51 -13.61 -7.55
C LEU A 72 -32.87 -13.41 -6.87
N THR A 73 -33.44 -12.22 -7.07
CA THR A 73 -34.87 -12.01 -6.90
C THR A 73 -35.53 -12.09 -8.27
N ILE A 74 -36.45 -13.03 -8.44
CA ILE A 74 -37.17 -13.25 -9.69
C ILE A 74 -38.65 -12.90 -9.47
N MET A 75 -39.20 -12.11 -10.39
CA MET A 75 -40.64 -11.83 -10.47
C MET A 75 -41.15 -12.63 -11.66
N ALA A 76 -42.03 -13.61 -11.46
CA ALA A 76 -42.49 -14.52 -12.50
C ALA A 76 -44.00 -14.42 -12.70
N SER A 77 -44.45 -14.42 -13.96
CA SER A 77 -45.85 -14.48 -14.35
C SER A 77 -46.01 -15.29 -15.64
N GLY A 78 -47.16 -15.93 -15.83
CA GLY A 78 -47.45 -16.83 -16.94
C GLY A 78 -48.73 -17.62 -16.64
N THR A 79 -49.04 -18.61 -17.46
CA THR A 79 -50.10 -19.58 -17.13
C THR A 79 -49.66 -20.48 -15.98
N ASP A 80 -50.61 -21.03 -15.22
CA ASP A 80 -50.30 -21.95 -14.11
C ASP A 80 -49.48 -23.16 -14.59
N GLU A 81 -49.78 -23.65 -15.79
CA GLU A 81 -49.03 -24.73 -16.41
C GLU A 81 -47.58 -24.34 -16.73
N ALA A 82 -47.35 -23.16 -17.32
CA ALA A 82 -46.02 -22.68 -17.64
C ALA A 82 -45.16 -22.46 -16.38
N LEU A 83 -45.77 -21.90 -15.33
CA LEU A 83 -45.12 -21.69 -14.03
C LEU A 83 -44.83 -23.02 -13.32
N HIS A 84 -45.73 -24.00 -13.41
CA HIS A 84 -45.50 -25.33 -12.87
C HIS A 84 -44.32 -26.03 -13.57
N CYS A 85 -44.27 -26.01 -14.91
CA CYS A 85 -43.20 -26.63 -15.69
C CYS A 85 -41.81 -26.00 -15.43
N THR A 86 -41.77 -24.70 -15.15
CA THR A 86 -40.51 -23.94 -15.00
C THR A 86 -40.10 -23.67 -13.55
N GLY A 87 -40.96 -23.96 -12.58
CA GLY A 87 -40.80 -23.57 -11.18
C GLY A 87 -39.50 -24.08 -10.54
N ALA A 88 -39.05 -25.30 -10.89
CA ALA A 88 -37.79 -25.85 -10.37
C ALA A 88 -36.57 -25.03 -10.85
N VAL A 89 -36.55 -24.63 -12.12
CA VAL A 89 -35.46 -23.80 -12.68
C VAL A 89 -35.48 -22.41 -12.07
N LEU A 90 -36.65 -21.77 -11.99
CA LEU A 90 -36.78 -20.44 -11.40
C LEU A 90 -36.36 -20.44 -9.93
N SER A 91 -36.75 -21.47 -9.16
CA SER A 91 -36.36 -21.61 -7.75
C SER A 91 -34.86 -21.82 -7.58
N ALA A 92 -34.22 -22.62 -8.44
CA ALA A 92 -32.77 -22.85 -8.37
C ALA A 92 -31.94 -21.60 -8.68
N LEU A 93 -32.49 -20.64 -9.41
CA LEU A 93 -31.82 -19.38 -9.77
C LEU A 93 -32.12 -18.24 -8.79
N SER A 94 -32.98 -18.46 -7.80
CA SER A 94 -33.50 -17.39 -6.95
C SER A 94 -33.41 -17.71 -5.46
N GLU A 95 -33.07 -16.70 -4.68
CA GLU A 95 -33.32 -16.71 -3.24
C GLU A 95 -34.78 -16.33 -2.95
N LYS A 96 -35.35 -15.44 -3.78
CA LYS A 96 -36.73 -14.98 -3.67
C LYS A 96 -37.44 -15.07 -5.01
N LEU A 97 -38.45 -15.93 -5.09
CA LEU A 97 -39.33 -16.08 -6.26
C LEU A 97 -40.71 -15.51 -5.93
N TYR A 98 -41.11 -14.44 -6.63
CA TYR A 98 -42.43 -13.84 -6.52
C TYR A 98 -43.29 -14.22 -7.71
N ILE A 99 -44.41 -14.90 -7.47
CA ILE A 99 -45.38 -15.21 -8.51
C ILE A 99 -46.41 -14.08 -8.59
N ILE A 100 -46.43 -13.39 -9.73
CA ILE A 100 -47.30 -12.24 -9.99
C ILE A 100 -48.51 -12.70 -10.80
N LYS A 101 -49.71 -12.45 -10.28
CA LYS A 101 -50.97 -12.74 -10.98
C LYS A 101 -51.23 -11.69 -12.05
N GLY A 102 -51.86 -12.12 -13.16
CA GLY A 102 -52.21 -11.24 -14.28
C GLY A 102 -51.68 -11.69 -15.65
N GLY A 103 -51.00 -12.84 -15.73
CA GLY A 103 -50.46 -13.38 -16.98
C GLY A 103 -49.20 -12.66 -17.47
N CYS A 104 -48.73 -13.01 -18.67
CA CYS A 104 -47.52 -12.44 -19.27
C CYS A 104 -47.61 -10.91 -19.40
N GLY A 105 -46.62 -10.20 -18.86
CA GLY A 105 -46.57 -8.74 -18.78
C GLY A 105 -46.77 -8.22 -17.36
N ALA A 106 -47.38 -8.99 -16.46
CA ALA A 106 -47.60 -8.59 -15.07
C ALA A 106 -46.27 -8.51 -14.29
N ALA A 107 -45.38 -9.49 -14.44
CA ALA A 107 -44.06 -9.45 -13.81
C ALA A 107 -43.17 -8.35 -14.40
N SER A 108 -43.21 -8.15 -15.72
CA SER A 108 -42.56 -7.02 -16.39
C SER A 108 -43.07 -5.67 -15.88
N SER A 109 -44.36 -5.54 -15.56
CA SER A 109 -44.95 -4.34 -14.97
C SER A 109 -44.39 -4.05 -13.57
N VAL A 110 -44.30 -5.07 -12.71
CA VAL A 110 -43.69 -4.94 -11.37
C VAL A 110 -42.21 -4.57 -11.48
N LYS A 111 -41.48 -5.21 -12.40
CA LYS A 111 -40.07 -4.89 -12.66
C LYS A 111 -39.91 -3.45 -13.14
N MET A 112 -40.78 -2.97 -14.01
CA MET A 112 -40.75 -1.59 -14.51
C MET A 112 -40.90 -0.58 -13.36
N VAL A 113 -41.82 -0.81 -12.42
CA VAL A 113 -41.95 0.01 -11.20
C VAL A 113 -40.67 -0.02 -10.37
N ASN A 114 -40.03 -1.19 -10.23
CA ASN A 114 -38.73 -1.29 -9.55
C ASN A 114 -37.63 -0.50 -10.28
N GLN A 115 -37.57 -0.55 -11.61
CA GLN A 115 -36.57 0.19 -12.38
C GLN A 115 -36.79 1.70 -12.36
N LEU A 116 -38.04 2.16 -12.29
CA LEU A 116 -38.37 3.56 -12.02
C LEU A 116 -37.72 4.01 -10.71
N LEU A 117 -37.97 3.30 -9.62
CA LEU A 117 -37.38 3.62 -8.32
C LEU A 117 -35.85 3.54 -8.35
N ALA A 118 -35.30 2.50 -8.99
CA ALA A 118 -33.86 2.33 -9.11
C ALA A 118 -33.20 3.51 -9.81
N GLY A 119 -33.69 3.90 -10.98
CA GLY A 119 -33.11 4.99 -11.76
C GLY A 119 -33.23 6.34 -11.05
N VAL A 120 -34.39 6.62 -10.45
CA VAL A 120 -34.60 7.82 -9.63
C VAL A 120 -33.61 7.85 -8.45
N HIS A 121 -33.47 6.76 -7.69
CA HIS A 121 -32.59 6.75 -6.53
C HIS A 121 -31.11 6.88 -6.90
N ILE A 122 -30.65 6.33 -8.04
CA ILE A 122 -29.27 6.51 -8.52
C ILE A 122 -29.04 7.97 -8.90
N ALA A 123 -29.96 8.57 -9.66
CA ALA A 123 -29.88 9.97 -10.06
C ALA A 123 -29.88 10.93 -8.85
N SER A 124 -30.75 10.66 -7.86
CA SER A 124 -30.79 11.43 -6.60
C SER A 124 -29.53 11.22 -5.75
N ALA A 125 -28.94 10.01 -5.74
CA ALA A 125 -27.69 9.76 -5.03
C ALA A 125 -26.52 10.55 -5.64
N ALA A 126 -26.44 10.56 -6.97
CA ALA A 126 -25.48 11.37 -7.72
C ALA A 126 -25.64 12.87 -7.41
N GLU A 127 -26.87 13.38 -7.43
CA GLU A 127 -27.17 14.78 -7.09
C GLU A 127 -26.76 15.12 -5.65
N ALA A 128 -27.17 14.30 -4.68
CA ALA A 128 -26.91 14.53 -3.26
C ALA A 128 -25.43 14.60 -2.95
N ILE A 129 -24.63 13.70 -3.54
CA ILE A 129 -23.19 13.67 -3.31
C ILE A 129 -22.45 14.77 -4.08
N ALA A 130 -22.89 15.13 -5.29
CA ALA A 130 -22.38 16.30 -5.99
C ALA A 130 -22.67 17.60 -5.21
N PHE A 131 -23.85 17.70 -4.61
CA PHE A 131 -24.21 18.81 -3.75
C PHE A 131 -23.36 18.86 -2.48
N ALA A 132 -23.14 17.71 -1.82
CA ALA A 132 -22.22 17.62 -0.69
C ALA A 132 -20.80 18.08 -1.04
N ALA A 133 -20.30 17.68 -2.21
CA ALA A 133 -19.01 18.14 -2.72
C ALA A 133 -18.99 19.66 -2.95
N ARG A 134 -20.08 20.23 -3.50
CA ARG A 134 -20.22 21.68 -3.74
C ARG A 134 -20.23 22.50 -2.45
N LEU A 135 -20.74 21.91 -1.36
CA LEU A 135 -20.73 22.47 -0.01
C LEU A 135 -19.38 22.31 0.71
N ASN A 136 -18.33 21.82 0.03
CA ASN A 136 -17.01 21.52 0.59
C ASN A 136 -17.05 20.50 1.75
N LEU A 137 -18.05 19.61 1.76
CA LEU A 137 -18.12 18.50 2.71
C LEU A 137 -17.26 17.33 2.25
N ARG A 138 -16.73 16.56 3.20
CA ARG A 138 -16.05 15.30 2.89
C ARG A 138 -17.08 14.27 2.40
N THR A 139 -17.18 14.09 1.08
CA THR A 139 -18.19 13.23 0.42
C THR A 139 -18.21 11.79 0.94
N ARG A 140 -17.05 11.21 1.31
CA ARG A 140 -16.97 9.92 2.03
C ARG A 140 -17.67 9.95 3.39
N GLY A 141 -17.37 10.95 4.21
CA GLY A 141 -18.01 11.10 5.53
C GLY A 141 -19.52 11.31 5.39
N VAL A 142 -19.96 12.07 4.37
CA VAL A 142 -21.39 12.22 4.07
C VAL A 142 -22.00 10.88 3.67
N SER A 143 -21.37 10.11 2.79
CA SER A 143 -21.83 8.77 2.42
C SER A 143 -21.96 7.84 3.64
N GLU A 144 -20.97 7.82 4.53
CA GLU A 144 -20.97 7.03 5.76
C GLU A 144 -22.14 7.41 6.68
N ILE A 145 -22.37 8.71 6.89
CA ILE A 145 -23.50 9.19 7.69
C ILE A 145 -24.83 8.80 7.03
N MET A 146 -24.97 9.05 5.72
CA MET A 146 -26.22 8.84 4.99
C MET A 146 -26.66 7.38 5.00
N GLN A 147 -25.73 6.41 4.99
CA GLN A 147 -26.03 4.99 5.09
C GLN A 147 -26.79 4.59 6.36
N HIS A 148 -26.74 5.42 7.41
CA HIS A 148 -27.45 5.18 8.67
C HIS A 148 -28.69 6.05 8.85
N THR A 149 -29.03 6.91 7.87
CA THR A 149 -30.21 7.78 7.94
C THR A 149 -31.45 7.13 7.35
N ARG A 150 -32.64 7.64 7.70
CA ARG A 150 -33.91 7.18 7.11
C ARG A 150 -34.11 7.61 5.65
N GLY A 151 -33.36 8.61 5.17
CA GLY A 151 -33.36 9.03 3.77
C GLY A 151 -32.56 8.10 2.85
N TYR A 152 -31.93 7.07 3.41
CA TYR A 152 -31.15 6.08 2.70
C TYR A 152 -31.99 5.27 1.69
N SER A 153 -31.37 4.96 0.55
CA SER A 153 -31.87 3.95 -0.39
C SER A 153 -30.79 2.91 -0.67
N TRP A 154 -31.21 1.69 -1.03
CA TRP A 154 -30.27 0.65 -1.42
C TRP A 154 -29.36 1.09 -2.59
N MET A 155 -29.91 1.83 -3.56
CA MET A 155 -29.15 2.35 -4.70
C MET A 155 -28.10 3.38 -4.27
N PHE A 156 -28.39 4.22 -3.27
CA PHE A 156 -27.38 5.11 -2.69
C PHE A 156 -26.22 4.30 -2.11
N GLY A 157 -26.51 3.34 -1.23
CA GLY A 157 -25.48 2.51 -0.59
C GLY A 157 -24.66 1.70 -1.58
N ASN A 158 -25.26 1.32 -2.72
CA ASN A 158 -24.59 0.52 -3.73
C ASN A 158 -23.80 1.35 -4.75
N ARG A 159 -24.31 2.49 -5.23
CA ARG A 159 -23.69 3.26 -6.32
C ARG A 159 -22.78 4.39 -5.87
N VAL A 160 -23.04 5.01 -4.71
CA VAL A 160 -22.18 6.10 -4.20
C VAL A 160 -20.73 5.65 -4.02
N PRO A 161 -20.42 4.43 -3.52
CA PRO A 161 -19.04 3.95 -3.48
C PRO A 161 -18.33 4.04 -4.85
N HIS A 162 -19.00 3.63 -5.94
CA HIS A 162 -18.43 3.70 -7.29
C HIS A 162 -18.14 5.16 -7.70
N MET A 163 -19.06 6.08 -7.39
CA MET A 163 -18.89 7.52 -7.64
C MET A 163 -17.67 8.09 -6.89
N LEU A 164 -17.51 7.71 -5.62
CA LEU A 164 -16.44 8.19 -4.75
C LEU A 164 -15.07 7.60 -5.10
N GLU A 165 -15.04 6.35 -5.59
CA GLU A 165 -13.83 5.64 -5.99
C GLU A 165 -13.36 5.99 -7.41
N ASN A 166 -14.25 6.60 -8.20
CA ASN A 166 -14.06 6.92 -9.62
C ASN A 166 -13.80 5.64 -10.46
N ASP A 167 -14.37 4.51 -10.03
CA ASP A 167 -14.34 3.24 -10.75
C ASP A 167 -15.71 3.00 -11.39
N TYR A 168 -15.75 3.03 -12.72
CA TYR A 168 -16.96 2.80 -13.50
C TYR A 168 -16.88 1.54 -14.34
N THR A 169 -16.16 0.52 -13.83
CA THR A 169 -16.22 -0.83 -14.37
C THR A 169 -17.69 -1.26 -14.45
N PRO A 170 -18.24 -1.54 -15.65
CA PRO A 170 -19.68 -1.63 -15.83
C PRO A 170 -20.24 -2.97 -15.34
N TYR A 171 -20.81 -2.98 -14.14
CA TYR A 171 -21.65 -4.08 -13.64
C TYR A 171 -23.11 -3.90 -14.06
N SER A 172 -23.51 -2.65 -14.31
CA SER A 172 -24.75 -2.22 -14.94
C SER A 172 -24.46 -0.89 -15.64
N ALA A 173 -24.69 -0.80 -16.95
CA ALA A 173 -24.25 0.36 -17.72
C ALA A 173 -25.24 1.54 -17.65
N VAL A 174 -24.77 2.78 -17.83
CA VAL A 174 -25.63 3.98 -18.00
C VAL A 174 -26.72 3.73 -19.04
N ASP A 175 -26.38 3.11 -20.17
CA ASP A 175 -27.34 2.81 -21.25
C ASP A 175 -28.44 1.81 -20.83
N ILE A 176 -28.24 1.01 -19.78
CA ILE A 176 -29.29 0.17 -19.21
C ILE A 176 -30.40 1.05 -18.61
N PHE A 177 -30.04 2.12 -17.91
CA PHE A 177 -31.02 3.05 -17.35
C PHE A 177 -31.61 4.01 -18.38
N VAL A 178 -30.89 4.33 -19.46
CA VAL A 178 -31.49 4.98 -20.64
C VAL A 178 -32.61 4.09 -21.22
N LYS A 179 -32.33 2.79 -21.41
CA LYS A 179 -33.33 1.84 -21.91
C LYS A 179 -34.50 1.66 -20.95
N ASP A 180 -34.22 1.36 -19.69
CA ASP A 180 -35.26 0.98 -18.71
C ASP A 180 -36.17 2.17 -18.36
N LEU A 181 -35.61 3.37 -18.16
CA LEU A 181 -36.44 4.56 -17.96
C LEU A 181 -37.13 5.01 -19.26
N GLY A 182 -36.58 4.66 -20.42
CA GLY A 182 -37.27 4.76 -21.71
C GLY A 182 -38.54 3.91 -21.77
N ILE A 183 -38.49 2.66 -21.31
CA ILE A 183 -39.66 1.79 -21.19
C ILE A 183 -40.70 2.42 -20.24
N VAL A 184 -40.25 2.87 -19.06
CA VAL A 184 -41.12 3.56 -18.08
C VAL A 184 -41.81 4.78 -18.70
N SER A 185 -41.06 5.60 -19.46
CA SER A 185 -41.58 6.81 -20.11
C SER A 185 -42.57 6.50 -21.23
N CYS A 186 -42.38 5.40 -21.96
CA CYS A 186 -43.29 4.95 -23.00
C CYS A 186 -44.62 4.47 -22.39
N GLU A 187 -44.55 3.60 -21.39
CA GLU A 187 -45.74 3.06 -20.71
C GLU A 187 -46.53 4.13 -19.96
N SER A 188 -45.84 5.10 -19.35
CA SER A 188 -46.50 6.23 -18.70
C SER A 188 -47.27 7.10 -19.69
N SER A 189 -46.72 7.31 -20.89
CA SER A 189 -47.37 8.05 -21.98
C SER A 189 -48.58 7.28 -22.52
N ASN A 190 -48.44 5.98 -22.76
CA ASN A 190 -49.53 5.10 -23.22
C ASN A 190 -50.69 5.06 -22.22
N SER A 191 -50.36 5.04 -20.92
CA SER A 191 -51.34 5.01 -19.82
C SER A 191 -51.85 6.41 -19.42
N ARG A 192 -51.30 7.48 -20.00
CA ARG A 192 -51.60 8.89 -19.67
C ARG A 192 -51.37 9.23 -18.19
N ILE A 193 -50.33 8.65 -17.58
CA ILE A 193 -49.93 8.90 -16.19
C ILE A 193 -48.62 9.70 -16.18
N PRO A 194 -48.58 10.93 -15.62
CA PRO A 194 -47.35 11.71 -15.55
C PRO A 194 -46.39 11.16 -14.47
N LEU A 195 -45.12 10.95 -14.83
CA LEU A 195 -44.06 10.47 -13.93
C LEU A 195 -42.90 11.47 -13.82
N HIS A 196 -43.15 12.62 -13.21
CA HIS A 196 -42.24 13.78 -13.23
C HIS A 196 -40.80 13.48 -12.79
N VAL A 197 -40.60 12.80 -11.66
CA VAL A 197 -39.25 12.53 -11.12
C VAL A 197 -38.49 11.56 -12.01
N SER A 198 -39.18 10.52 -12.52
CA SER A 198 -38.60 9.56 -13.46
C SER A 198 -38.19 10.23 -14.77
N SER A 199 -39.00 11.18 -15.28
CA SER A 199 -38.67 11.93 -16.49
C SER A 199 -37.37 12.71 -16.34
N ILE A 200 -37.13 13.37 -15.19
CA ILE A 200 -35.87 14.09 -14.94
C ILE A 200 -34.70 13.11 -14.81
N ALA A 201 -34.86 12.03 -14.04
CA ALA A 201 -33.83 11.00 -13.92
C ALA A 201 -33.45 10.44 -15.30
N HIS A 202 -34.43 10.17 -16.15
CA HIS A 202 -34.19 9.68 -17.51
C HIS A 202 -33.36 10.66 -18.35
N GLN A 203 -33.64 11.96 -18.28
CA GLN A 203 -32.86 12.99 -18.98
C GLN A 203 -31.40 13.05 -18.49
N LEU A 204 -31.15 12.82 -17.20
CA LEU A 204 -29.78 12.75 -16.66
C LEU A 204 -29.01 11.55 -17.23
N PHE A 205 -29.63 10.37 -17.33
CA PHE A 205 -29.00 9.21 -17.94
C PHE A 205 -28.77 9.40 -19.45
N ILE A 206 -29.72 9.99 -20.18
CA ILE A 206 -29.54 10.36 -21.60
C ILE A 206 -28.36 11.32 -21.74
N SER A 207 -28.27 12.33 -20.88
CA SER A 207 -27.16 13.30 -20.89
C SER A 207 -25.81 12.63 -20.64
N GLY A 208 -25.75 11.70 -19.68
CA GLY A 208 -24.55 10.92 -19.40
C GLY A 208 -24.14 10.01 -20.57
N SER A 209 -25.10 9.35 -21.21
CA SER A 209 -24.87 8.53 -22.40
C SER A 209 -24.35 9.37 -23.57
N ALA A 210 -25.01 10.50 -23.86
CA ALA A 210 -24.62 11.44 -24.91
C ALA A 210 -23.22 12.05 -24.67
N SER A 211 -22.78 12.12 -23.41
CA SER A 211 -21.43 12.55 -23.01
C SER A 211 -20.36 11.47 -23.18
N GLY A 212 -20.71 10.32 -23.76
CA GLY A 212 -19.78 9.20 -24.04
C GLY A 212 -19.65 8.19 -22.90
N TRP A 213 -20.46 8.29 -21.84
CA TRP A 213 -20.40 7.37 -20.69
C TRP A 213 -21.43 6.24 -20.74
N GLY A 214 -22.10 6.04 -21.89
CA GLY A 214 -23.17 5.03 -22.02
C GLY A 214 -22.76 3.61 -21.61
N ARG A 215 -21.50 3.24 -21.86
CA ARG A 215 -20.92 1.93 -21.49
C ARG A 215 -20.26 1.88 -20.11
N TYR A 216 -20.25 2.97 -19.36
CA TYR A 216 -19.71 3.00 -18.01
C TYR A 216 -20.77 2.52 -17.01
N ASP A 217 -20.34 2.12 -15.81
CA ASP A 217 -21.25 1.85 -14.70
C ASP A 217 -22.28 2.98 -14.53
N ASP A 218 -23.52 2.65 -14.24
CA ASP A 218 -24.63 3.61 -14.16
C ASP A 218 -24.43 4.69 -13.06
N ALA A 219 -23.51 4.47 -12.11
CA ALA A 219 -23.01 5.48 -11.19
C ALA A 219 -22.34 6.67 -11.91
N ALA A 220 -21.88 6.49 -13.14
CA ALA A 220 -21.26 7.54 -13.96
C ALA A 220 -22.23 8.69 -14.30
N VAL A 221 -23.54 8.55 -14.04
CA VAL A 221 -24.49 9.67 -14.11
C VAL A 221 -24.06 10.85 -13.21
N VAL A 222 -23.27 10.61 -12.15
CA VAL A 222 -22.68 11.66 -11.32
C VAL A 222 -21.81 12.64 -12.12
N LYS A 223 -21.16 12.17 -13.19
CA LYS A 223 -20.31 13.00 -14.05
C LYS A 223 -21.08 14.11 -14.77
N VAL A 224 -22.40 13.97 -14.92
CA VAL A 224 -23.25 15.06 -15.43
C VAL A 224 -23.13 16.27 -14.49
N TYR A 225 -23.24 16.06 -13.18
CA TYR A 225 -23.07 17.13 -12.20
C TYR A 225 -21.63 17.63 -12.12
N GLU A 226 -20.64 16.74 -12.19
CA GLU A 226 -19.23 17.16 -12.18
C GLU A 226 -18.91 18.09 -13.37
N THR A 227 -19.47 17.77 -14.53
CA THR A 227 -19.28 18.57 -15.76
C THR A 227 -20.01 19.90 -15.68
N LEU A 228 -21.24 19.91 -15.18
CA LEU A 228 -22.05 21.14 -15.07
C LEU A 228 -21.53 22.11 -14.00
N THR A 229 -20.96 21.60 -12.92
CA THR A 229 -20.59 22.42 -11.74
C THR A 229 -19.09 22.62 -11.57
N GLY A 230 -18.25 21.85 -12.28
CA GLY A 230 -16.80 21.83 -12.09
C GLY A 230 -16.35 21.17 -10.78
N VAL A 231 -17.28 20.66 -9.97
CA VAL A 231 -16.99 20.00 -8.69
C VAL A 231 -16.65 18.54 -8.94
N LYS A 232 -15.63 18.03 -8.25
CA LYS A 232 -15.32 16.60 -8.23
C LYS A 232 -15.92 15.96 -6.99
N VAL A 233 -16.69 14.91 -7.21
CA VAL A 233 -17.31 14.11 -6.14
C VAL A 233 -16.29 13.17 -5.48
N GLU A 234 -15.18 12.94 -6.17
CA GLU A 234 -14.10 12.05 -5.77
C GLU A 234 -13.80 12.21 -4.28
N GLY A 235 -14.01 11.12 -3.53
CA GLY A 235 -13.71 11.06 -2.10
C GLY A 235 -12.22 10.84 -1.83
N LYS A 236 -11.38 10.96 -2.87
CA LYS A 236 -9.94 11.08 -2.72
C LYS A 236 -9.65 12.56 -2.49
N PRO A 237 -8.92 12.95 -1.42
CA PRO A 237 -8.35 14.29 -1.39
C PRO A 237 -7.66 14.54 -2.74
N PRO A 238 -7.71 15.78 -3.29
CA PRO A 238 -7.10 16.08 -4.57
C PRO A 238 -5.70 15.47 -4.58
N MET A 239 -5.35 14.75 -5.66
CA MET A 239 -4.06 14.08 -5.75
C MET A 239 -2.96 15.15 -5.71
N LEU A 240 -2.49 15.41 -4.50
CA LEU A 240 -1.50 16.40 -4.22
C LEU A 240 -0.18 15.89 -4.82
N SER A 241 0.27 16.57 -5.87
CA SER A 241 1.65 16.45 -6.31
C SER A 241 2.54 16.71 -5.10
N LYS A 242 3.47 15.77 -4.85
CA LYS A 242 4.47 15.92 -3.80
C LYS A 242 5.20 17.26 -3.96
N GLU A 243 5.51 17.62 -5.21
CA GLU A 243 6.20 18.85 -5.52
C GLU A 243 5.36 20.09 -5.19
N ASP A 244 4.08 20.10 -5.58
CA ASP A 244 3.20 21.25 -5.30
C ASP A 244 2.99 21.46 -3.80
N VAL A 245 2.82 20.38 -3.04
CA VAL A 245 2.70 20.47 -1.58
C VAL A 245 3.96 21.01 -0.97
N LEU A 246 5.13 20.48 -1.32
CA LEU A 246 6.39 20.92 -0.75
C LEU A 246 6.69 22.39 -1.10
N HIS A 247 6.35 22.83 -2.33
CA HIS A 247 6.47 24.24 -2.74
C HIS A 247 5.47 25.17 -2.04
N SER A 248 4.31 24.66 -1.59
CA SER A 248 3.33 25.45 -0.85
C SER A 248 3.73 25.76 0.60
N LEU A 249 4.71 25.03 1.13
CA LEU A 249 5.19 25.22 2.49
C LEU A 249 6.06 26.49 2.62
N PRO A 250 6.11 27.12 3.80
CA PRO A 250 7.08 28.17 4.08
C PRO A 250 8.51 27.72 3.78
N SER A 251 9.42 28.64 3.44
CA SER A 251 10.84 28.32 3.26
C SER A 251 11.44 27.66 4.51
N GLU A 252 12.35 26.70 4.34
CA GLU A 252 13.05 26.06 5.47
C GLU A 252 13.80 27.09 6.34
N TRP A 253 14.00 26.75 7.61
CA TRP A 253 14.78 27.59 8.53
C TRP A 253 16.22 27.77 7.98
N PRO A 254 16.71 29.03 7.89
CA PRO A 254 17.89 29.34 7.08
C PRO A 254 19.20 28.75 7.63
N GLU A 255 19.32 28.61 8.95
CA GLU A 255 20.56 28.19 9.64
C GLU A 255 20.46 26.74 10.11
N ASP A 256 21.61 26.04 10.25
CA ASP A 256 21.61 24.69 10.84
C ASP A 256 21.69 24.81 12.37
N PRO A 257 20.60 24.56 13.11
CA PRO A 257 20.58 24.82 14.54
C PRO A 257 21.36 23.78 15.36
N MET A 258 21.95 22.77 14.72
CA MET A 258 22.64 21.67 15.39
C MET A 258 24.17 21.80 15.41
N ASP A 259 24.78 22.63 14.54
CA ASP A 259 26.24 22.68 14.34
C ASP A 259 27.01 23.02 15.64
N ASP A 260 26.50 23.95 16.46
CA ASP A 260 27.13 24.32 17.74
C ASP A 260 26.52 23.61 18.95
N LEU A 261 25.21 23.31 18.90
CA LEU A 261 24.42 22.92 20.07
C LEU A 261 24.71 21.50 20.57
N VAL A 262 24.94 20.55 19.67
CA VAL A 262 25.27 19.15 20.06
C VAL A 262 26.60 19.10 20.78
N SER A 263 27.59 19.83 20.29
CA SER A 263 28.91 19.90 20.93
C SER A 263 28.82 20.46 22.35
N VAL A 264 27.98 21.47 22.56
CA VAL A 264 27.76 22.10 23.88
C VAL A 264 26.96 21.16 24.80
N ALA A 265 25.87 20.57 24.33
CA ALA A 265 25.03 19.68 25.13
C ALA A 265 25.75 18.37 25.54
N SER A 266 26.57 17.80 24.64
CA SER A 266 27.39 16.62 24.93
C SER A 266 28.57 16.92 25.88
N ARG A 267 29.09 18.16 25.89
CA ARG A 267 30.16 18.58 26.83
C ARG A 267 29.62 18.95 28.21
N THR A 268 28.43 19.54 28.28
CA THR A 268 27.81 19.98 29.55
C THR A 268 26.99 18.89 30.23
N SER A 269 26.46 17.91 29.49
CA SER A 269 25.70 16.79 30.04
C SER A 269 26.27 15.45 29.57
N LYS A 270 26.63 14.57 30.50
CA LYS A 270 26.93 13.14 30.22
C LYS A 270 25.63 12.37 29.94
N LYS A 271 24.78 12.92 29.07
CA LYS A 271 23.44 12.43 28.77
C LYS A 271 23.47 11.64 27.46
N ILE A 272 23.23 10.34 27.58
CA ILE A 272 23.35 9.37 26.48
C ILE A 272 21.97 9.08 25.91
N LEU A 273 21.84 9.06 24.59
CA LEU A 273 20.60 8.65 23.92
C LEU A 273 20.58 7.12 23.76
N VAL A 274 19.56 6.46 24.32
CA VAL A 274 19.37 5.01 24.19
C VAL A 274 18.15 4.76 23.31
N VAL A 275 18.39 4.19 22.13
CA VAL A 275 17.32 3.94 21.16
C VAL A 275 16.88 2.50 21.25
N LEU A 276 15.62 2.25 21.61
CA LEU A 276 15.00 0.93 21.52
C LEU A 276 14.35 0.82 20.15
N ASP A 277 14.92 -0.02 19.29
CA ASP A 277 14.48 -0.18 17.90
C ASP A 277 13.61 -1.42 17.76
N ASP A 278 12.34 -1.23 17.41
CA ASP A 278 11.33 -2.30 17.29
C ASP A 278 11.57 -3.23 16.07
N ASP A 279 12.49 -2.86 15.18
CA ASP A 279 12.86 -3.58 13.95
C ASP A 279 14.34 -3.28 13.60
N PRO A 280 15.18 -4.27 13.21
CA PRO A 280 16.60 -4.06 12.89
C PRO A 280 16.87 -3.05 11.78
N THR A 281 15.87 -2.73 10.97
CA THR A 281 16.00 -1.79 9.87
C THR A 281 16.14 -0.35 10.34
N GLY A 282 15.94 0.02 11.61
CA GLY A 282 15.84 1.42 12.05
C GLY A 282 17.11 2.24 12.17
N THR A 283 18.27 1.63 11.97
CA THR A 283 19.57 2.29 11.94
C THR A 283 19.85 3.06 10.64
N GLN A 284 18.81 3.45 9.91
CA GLN A 284 18.88 3.90 8.52
C GLN A 284 19.67 5.18 8.35
N THR A 285 19.54 6.14 9.26
CA THR A 285 20.06 7.52 9.11
C THR A 285 21.31 7.77 9.95
N VAL A 286 21.79 6.77 10.69
CA VAL A 286 22.92 6.90 11.62
C VAL A 286 24.17 6.19 11.08
N HIS A 287 25.34 6.61 11.56
CA HIS A 287 26.63 5.97 11.30
C HIS A 287 27.53 6.15 12.53
N ASP A 288 28.54 5.30 12.65
CA ASP A 288 29.46 5.23 13.79
C ASP A 288 28.77 4.98 15.15
N ILE A 289 27.61 4.32 15.14
CA ILE A 289 26.82 3.97 16.32
C ILE A 289 26.85 2.46 16.58
N GLU A 290 26.93 2.06 17.85
CA GLU A 290 26.83 0.66 18.25
C GLU A 290 25.36 0.21 18.39
N VAL A 291 25.09 -1.02 17.95
CA VAL A 291 23.82 -1.73 18.08
C VAL A 291 24.06 -2.95 18.95
N LEU A 292 23.33 -3.05 20.05
CA LEU A 292 23.32 -4.18 20.95
C LEU A 292 22.10 -5.04 20.63
N THR A 293 22.29 -6.35 20.46
CA THR A 293 21.18 -7.31 20.30
C THR A 293 20.93 -8.10 21.59
N GLU A 294 21.96 -8.17 22.44
CA GLU A 294 21.90 -8.64 23.82
C GLU A 294 22.23 -7.47 24.76
N TRP A 295 21.51 -7.38 25.88
CA TRP A 295 21.58 -6.24 26.80
C TRP A 295 21.61 -6.67 28.29
N PRO A 296 22.49 -7.62 28.69
CA PRO A 296 22.73 -7.86 30.11
C PRO A 296 23.30 -6.59 30.76
N VAL A 297 23.10 -6.44 32.07
CA VAL A 297 23.50 -5.22 32.81
C VAL A 297 24.99 -4.91 32.61
N GLU A 298 25.84 -5.93 32.58
CA GLU A 298 27.29 -5.82 32.38
C GLU A 298 27.63 -5.21 31.01
N ALA A 299 26.95 -5.65 29.94
CA ALA A 299 27.15 -5.10 28.60
C ALA A 299 26.69 -3.64 28.50
N LEU A 300 25.60 -3.28 29.20
CA LEU A 300 25.14 -1.90 29.27
C LEU A 300 26.08 -1.01 30.08
N VAL A 301 26.68 -1.52 31.16
CA VAL A 301 27.72 -0.82 31.93
C VAL A 301 28.94 -0.56 31.05
N GLU A 302 29.45 -1.57 30.34
CA GLU A 302 30.54 -1.40 29.36
C GLU A 302 30.20 -0.32 28.33
N GLN A 303 28.95 -0.30 27.85
CA GLN A 303 28.52 0.68 26.86
C GLN A 303 28.45 2.09 27.43
N PHE A 304 27.95 2.26 28.65
CA PHE A 304 27.93 3.57 29.32
C PHE A 304 29.34 4.07 29.67
N LEU A 305 30.28 3.19 30.00
CA LEU A 305 31.68 3.56 30.26
C LEU A 305 32.40 4.15 29.03
N LYS A 306 31.97 3.78 27.81
CA LYS A 306 32.48 4.39 26.57
C LYS A 306 32.02 5.83 26.36
N LEU A 307 31.03 6.30 27.13
CA LEU A 307 30.38 7.60 26.99
C LEU A 307 29.94 7.93 25.54
N PRO A 308 29.22 7.02 24.85
CA PRO A 308 28.74 7.30 23.51
C PRO A 308 27.69 8.42 23.52
N THR A 309 27.57 9.17 22.43
CA THR A 309 26.44 10.09 22.26
C THR A 309 25.12 9.33 22.15
N CYS A 310 25.14 8.16 21.50
CA CYS A 310 23.99 7.30 21.28
C CYS A 310 24.40 5.83 21.11
N PHE A 311 23.54 4.91 21.53
CA PHE A 311 23.60 3.51 21.09
C PHE A 311 22.19 2.93 20.94
N TYR A 312 22.08 1.87 20.15
CA TYR A 312 20.82 1.20 19.85
C TYR A 312 20.74 -0.12 20.62
N ILE A 313 19.54 -0.48 21.07
CA ILE A 313 19.17 -1.81 21.51
C ILE A 313 18.12 -2.32 20.53
N LEU A 314 18.45 -3.40 19.83
CA LEU A 314 17.53 -4.07 18.94
C LEU A 314 16.55 -4.90 19.77
N THR A 315 15.28 -4.48 19.82
CA THR A 315 14.25 -5.22 20.57
C THR A 315 13.55 -6.25 19.68
N ASN A 316 13.38 -5.93 18.39
CA ASN A 316 12.56 -6.69 17.45
C ASN A 316 11.13 -6.95 18.02
N SER A 317 10.62 -6.03 18.83
CA SER A 317 9.35 -6.18 19.53
C SER A 317 8.16 -6.30 18.58
N ARG A 318 8.26 -5.78 17.34
CA ARG A 318 7.21 -5.88 16.32
C ARG A 318 6.89 -7.32 15.89
N SER A 319 7.80 -8.27 16.12
CA SER A 319 7.54 -9.69 15.87
C SER A 319 6.92 -10.42 17.08
N MET A 320 6.48 -9.68 18.11
CA MET A 320 5.95 -10.22 19.36
C MET A 320 4.48 -9.84 19.57
N THR A 321 3.85 -10.43 20.57
CA THR A 321 2.55 -9.96 21.08
C THR A 321 2.76 -8.70 21.93
N ALA A 322 1.71 -7.89 22.10
CA ALA A 322 1.77 -6.68 22.91
C ALA A 322 2.31 -6.94 24.33
N ASP A 323 1.81 -7.97 25.02
CA ASP A 323 2.25 -8.32 26.38
C ASP A 323 3.74 -8.66 26.44
N LYS A 324 4.25 -9.39 25.45
CA LYS A 324 5.69 -9.73 25.35
C LYS A 324 6.53 -8.49 25.06
N ALA A 325 6.07 -7.62 24.16
CA ALA A 325 6.74 -6.36 23.85
C ALA A 325 6.81 -5.43 25.09
N MET A 326 5.72 -5.33 25.86
CA MET A 326 5.68 -4.56 27.10
C MET A 326 6.67 -5.10 28.14
N LEU A 327 6.65 -6.42 28.38
CA LEU A 327 7.58 -7.05 29.32
C LEU A 327 9.04 -6.86 28.90
N LEU A 328 9.32 -6.96 27.60
CA LEU A 328 10.65 -6.71 27.04
C LEU A 328 11.11 -5.26 27.31
N VAL A 329 10.30 -4.25 26.97
CA VAL A 329 10.62 -2.84 27.20
C VAL A 329 10.81 -2.54 28.68
N GLN A 330 9.96 -3.08 29.55
CA GLN A 330 10.13 -2.95 31.01
C GLN A 330 11.46 -3.52 31.47
N THR A 331 11.83 -4.70 30.99
CA THR A 331 13.07 -5.37 31.40
C THR A 331 14.29 -4.60 30.91
N ILE A 332 14.27 -4.10 29.67
CA ILE A 332 15.34 -3.24 29.13
C ILE A 332 15.47 -1.96 29.98
N CYS A 333 14.37 -1.28 30.29
CA CYS A 333 14.40 -0.07 31.10
C CYS A 333 14.95 -0.32 32.52
N ARG A 334 14.60 -1.44 33.16
CA ARG A 334 15.16 -1.84 34.46
C ARG A 334 16.66 -2.11 34.37
N ASN A 335 17.10 -2.80 33.31
CA ASN A 335 18.52 -3.08 33.10
C ASN A 335 19.32 -1.80 32.81
N LEU A 336 18.76 -0.84 32.06
CA LEU A 336 19.36 0.47 31.84
C LEU A 336 19.48 1.27 33.14
N GLU A 337 18.45 1.26 33.98
CA GLU A 337 18.49 1.90 35.29
C GLU A 337 19.58 1.28 36.18
N ALA A 338 19.62 -0.05 36.27
CA ALA A 338 20.66 -0.78 37.02
C ALA A 338 22.07 -0.49 36.49
N ALA A 339 22.28 -0.51 35.17
CA ALA A 339 23.57 -0.22 34.56
C ALA A 339 24.00 1.23 34.78
N SER A 340 23.09 2.19 34.66
CA SER A 340 23.41 3.62 34.87
C SER A 340 23.86 3.91 36.30
N LYS A 341 23.31 3.22 37.30
CA LYS A 341 23.73 3.35 38.72
C LYS A 341 25.17 2.88 38.96
N ASN A 342 25.70 2.02 38.10
CA ASN A 342 27.08 1.52 38.18
C ASN A 342 28.09 2.45 37.45
N VAL A 343 27.65 3.50 36.75
CA VAL A 343 28.53 4.42 36.02
C VAL A 343 28.35 5.86 36.54
N PRO A 344 29.28 6.36 37.38
CA PRO A 344 29.13 7.65 38.04
C PRO A 344 28.93 8.84 37.08
N GLY A 345 27.85 9.59 37.32
CA GLY A 345 27.54 10.82 36.60
C GLY A 345 26.99 10.64 35.19
N VAL A 346 26.65 9.42 34.77
CA VAL A 346 25.94 9.17 33.50
C VAL A 346 24.44 9.36 33.70
N SER A 347 23.81 10.00 32.72
CA SER A 347 22.34 10.07 32.59
C SER A 347 21.95 9.61 31.19
N TYR A 348 20.68 9.26 30.98
CA TYR A 348 20.22 8.81 29.67
C TYR A 348 18.78 9.22 29.38
N THR A 349 18.43 9.20 28.09
CA THR A 349 17.04 9.32 27.61
C THR A 349 16.74 8.17 26.68
N VAL A 350 15.56 7.58 26.86
CA VAL A 350 15.06 6.50 26.02
C VAL A 350 14.24 7.06 24.86
N VAL A 351 14.52 6.54 23.66
CA VAL A 351 13.74 6.78 22.45
C VAL A 351 13.18 5.45 21.97
N LEU A 352 11.86 5.38 21.80
CA LEU A 352 11.17 4.24 21.19
C LEU A 352 11.12 4.47 19.68
N ARG A 353 12.05 3.87 18.94
CA ARG A 353 12.06 3.99 17.49
C ARG A 353 11.14 2.91 16.92
N GLY A 354 10.14 3.37 16.15
CA GLY A 354 9.11 2.55 15.54
C GLY A 354 9.13 2.60 14.02
N ASP A 355 8.15 1.93 13.40
CA ASP A 355 7.95 2.01 11.96
C ASP A 355 7.52 3.42 11.53
N SER A 356 8.17 3.94 10.51
CA SER A 356 7.78 5.23 9.90
C SER A 356 6.37 5.20 9.32
N THR A 357 5.78 4.03 9.05
CA THR A 357 4.37 3.91 8.61
C THR A 357 3.41 3.64 9.77
N LEU A 358 3.77 4.03 11.00
CA LEU A 358 2.95 3.98 12.22
C LEU A 358 2.59 2.59 12.77
N ARG A 359 3.22 1.53 12.26
CA ARG A 359 3.03 0.17 12.79
C ARG A 359 3.84 -0.04 14.08
N GLY A 360 3.42 -1.03 14.86
CA GLY A 360 4.05 -1.40 16.14
C GLY A 360 3.13 -1.18 17.35
N HIS A 361 3.66 -1.47 18.54
CA HIS A 361 2.92 -1.54 19.80
C HIS A 361 2.83 -0.16 20.48
N PHE A 362 2.00 0.72 19.92
CA PHE A 362 1.61 1.97 20.57
C PHE A 362 0.13 1.94 20.94
N PRO A 363 -0.23 2.35 22.19
CA PRO A 363 0.62 2.98 23.22
C PRO A 363 1.40 2.01 24.12
N GLU A 364 1.29 0.70 23.93
CA GLU A 364 1.72 -0.30 24.92
C GLU A 364 3.22 -0.22 25.28
N GLU A 365 4.12 -0.03 24.31
CA GLU A 365 5.57 0.16 24.58
C GLU A 365 5.84 1.46 25.35
N ALA A 366 5.08 2.52 25.08
CA ALA A 366 5.23 3.79 25.76
C ALA A 366 4.75 3.69 27.21
N ASP A 367 3.60 3.07 27.44
CA ASP A 367 3.10 2.76 28.78
C ASP A 367 4.12 1.91 29.56
N ALA A 368 4.70 0.89 28.91
CA ALA A 368 5.74 0.03 29.50
C ALA A 368 7.00 0.81 29.91
N ALA A 369 7.51 1.69 29.06
CA ALA A 369 8.68 2.51 29.38
C ALA A 369 8.39 3.49 30.54
N VAL A 370 7.24 4.18 30.51
CA VAL A 370 6.82 5.12 31.57
C VAL A 370 6.62 4.41 32.91
N SER A 371 6.13 3.16 32.91
CA SER A 371 5.94 2.38 34.14
C SER A 371 7.25 2.13 34.92
N VAL A 372 8.41 2.22 34.26
CA VAL A 372 9.73 2.03 34.87
C VAL A 372 10.48 3.36 35.02
N LEU A 373 10.50 4.20 33.99
CA LEU A 373 11.28 5.45 33.96
C LEU A 373 10.57 6.61 34.69
N GLY A 374 9.30 6.41 35.06
CA GLY A 374 8.42 7.40 35.64
C GLY A 374 7.75 8.29 34.60
N GLU A 375 6.87 9.16 35.08
CA GLU A 375 6.06 10.04 34.24
C GLU A 375 6.90 11.11 33.51
N MET A 376 6.58 11.33 32.24
CA MET A 376 7.27 12.25 31.33
C MET A 376 6.51 13.56 31.21
N ASP A 377 7.20 14.66 30.90
CA ASP A 377 6.54 15.94 30.60
C ASP A 377 5.66 15.83 29.36
N ALA A 378 6.15 15.17 28.30
CA ALA A 378 5.31 14.84 27.15
C ALA A 378 5.80 13.60 26.40
N TRP A 379 4.89 12.96 25.68
CA TRP A 379 5.18 11.94 24.68
C TRP A 379 5.26 12.60 23.31
N ILE A 380 6.40 12.44 22.63
CA ILE A 380 6.64 13.05 21.32
C ILE A 380 6.39 12.00 20.23
N ILE A 381 5.47 12.26 19.31
CA ILE A 381 5.18 11.40 18.16
C ILE A 381 5.76 12.03 16.90
N CYS A 382 6.80 11.42 16.34
CA CYS A 382 7.56 11.98 15.22
C CYS A 382 7.92 10.91 14.15
N PRO A 383 6.96 10.52 13.29
CA PRO A 383 7.17 9.45 12.31
C PRO A 383 7.90 9.87 11.03
N PHE A 384 8.37 11.12 10.94
CA PHE A 384 9.02 11.66 9.75
C PHE A 384 10.30 10.88 9.36
N PHE A 385 10.41 10.57 8.07
CA PHE A 385 11.58 9.88 7.53
C PHE A 385 11.75 10.19 6.04
N LEU A 386 12.64 11.13 5.72
CA LEU A 386 12.77 11.68 4.37
C LEU A 386 13.18 10.65 3.32
N GLN A 387 14.19 9.82 3.62
CA GLN A 387 14.71 8.80 2.69
C GLN A 387 13.71 7.67 2.48
N GLY A 388 12.78 7.48 3.43
CA GLY A 388 11.62 6.64 3.26
C GLY A 388 10.47 7.32 2.52
N GLY A 389 10.52 8.62 2.27
CA GLY A 389 9.40 9.37 1.72
C GLY A 389 8.23 9.50 2.70
N ARG A 390 8.50 9.65 4.01
CA ARG A 390 7.48 9.84 5.04
C ARG A 390 7.47 11.28 5.49
N TYR A 391 6.32 11.92 5.35
CA TYR A 391 6.11 13.34 5.63
C TYR A 391 4.96 13.51 6.62
N THR A 392 5.04 14.50 7.49
CA THR A 392 3.91 14.89 8.34
C THR A 392 3.62 16.35 8.09
N ILE A 393 2.47 16.65 7.49
CA ILE A 393 2.09 18.00 7.03
C ILE A 393 0.66 18.25 7.46
N ASN A 394 0.42 19.37 8.14
CA ASN A 394 -0.90 19.73 8.70
C ASN A 394 -1.52 18.58 9.51
N ASP A 395 -0.69 17.97 10.35
CA ASP A 395 -0.97 16.81 11.21
C ASP A 395 -1.29 15.51 10.48
N ILE A 396 -1.33 15.51 9.14
CA ILE A 396 -1.54 14.31 8.33
C ILE A 396 -0.19 13.67 8.02
N HIS A 397 -0.07 12.39 8.31
CA HIS A 397 1.09 11.60 7.92
C HIS A 397 0.90 11.01 6.52
N TYR A 398 1.92 11.16 5.67
CA TYR A 398 1.91 10.75 4.27
C TYR A 398 3.04 9.77 3.98
N VAL A 399 2.75 8.80 3.12
CA VAL A 399 3.74 7.94 2.47
C VAL A 399 3.83 8.36 1.01
N ALA A 400 5.04 8.70 0.56
CA ALA A 400 5.27 9.07 -0.82
C ALA A 400 5.33 7.83 -1.71
N ASP A 401 4.62 7.90 -2.82
CA ASP A 401 4.73 6.97 -3.94
C ASP A 401 5.05 7.76 -5.20
N SER A 402 6.30 7.66 -5.67
CA SER A 402 6.81 8.45 -6.78
C SER A 402 6.60 9.97 -6.53
N ASP A 403 5.84 10.66 -7.37
CA ASP A 403 5.57 12.10 -7.25
C ASP A 403 4.30 12.41 -6.43
N ARG A 404 3.80 11.45 -5.65
CA ARG A 404 2.50 11.57 -4.94
C ARG A 404 2.68 11.39 -3.43
N LEU A 405 1.88 12.11 -2.64
CA LEU A 405 1.75 11.91 -1.20
C LEU A 405 0.43 11.20 -0.89
N ILE A 406 0.50 9.95 -0.41
CA ILE A 406 -0.66 9.15 -0.05
C ILE A 406 -0.86 9.25 1.48
N PRO A 407 -2.04 9.68 1.98
CA PRO A 407 -2.32 9.66 3.42
C PRO A 407 -2.09 8.25 4.00
N SER A 408 -1.41 8.15 5.13
CA SER A 408 -0.91 6.88 5.67
C SER A 408 -2.02 5.85 5.90
N GLY A 409 -3.19 6.27 6.36
CA GLY A 409 -4.39 5.46 6.57
C GLY A 409 -4.99 4.85 5.29
N GLU A 410 -4.63 5.38 4.11
CA GLU A 410 -5.09 4.85 2.81
C GLU A 410 -4.09 3.83 2.20
N THR A 411 -2.90 3.70 2.79
CA THR A 411 -1.84 2.81 2.29
C THR A 411 -2.10 1.35 2.65
N GLU A 412 -1.38 0.42 2.00
CA GLU A 412 -1.40 -1.00 2.42
C GLU A 412 -0.91 -1.21 3.85
N PHE A 413 -0.07 -0.31 4.39
CA PHE A 413 0.47 -0.43 5.75
C PHE A 413 -0.60 -0.21 6.83
N ALA A 414 -1.61 0.60 6.56
CA ALA A 414 -2.74 0.83 7.45
C ALA A 414 -3.72 -0.37 7.49
N LYS A 415 -3.68 -1.23 6.48
CA LYS A 415 -4.48 -2.46 6.38
C LYS A 415 -3.76 -3.69 6.97
N ASP A 416 -2.66 -3.47 7.70
CA ASP A 416 -1.91 -4.52 8.38
C ASP A 416 -2.80 -5.27 9.38
N ALA A 417 -2.77 -6.60 9.36
CA ALA A 417 -3.65 -7.42 10.18
C ALA A 417 -3.37 -7.30 11.68
N ALA A 418 -2.12 -7.01 12.07
CA ALA A 418 -1.71 -6.91 13.47
C ALA A 418 -1.68 -5.45 13.95
N PHE A 419 -1.24 -4.52 13.10
CA PHE A 419 -0.96 -3.14 13.47
C PHE A 419 -1.79 -2.10 12.69
N GLY A 420 -2.88 -2.54 12.04
CA GLY A 420 -3.72 -1.68 11.22
C GLY A 420 -4.31 -0.48 11.98
N TYR A 421 -4.63 0.55 11.22
CA TYR A 421 -5.22 1.80 11.69
C TYR A 421 -6.00 2.47 10.55
N LYS A 422 -6.86 3.44 10.85
CA LYS A 422 -7.68 4.15 9.86
C LYS A 422 -7.25 5.60 9.68
N SER A 423 -6.87 6.27 10.76
CA SER A 423 -6.58 7.70 10.69
C SER A 423 -5.21 8.00 10.07
N SER A 424 -5.18 8.96 9.14
CA SER A 424 -3.94 9.56 8.65
C SER A 424 -3.56 10.83 9.44
N ASN A 425 -4.52 11.48 10.11
CA ASN A 425 -4.24 12.59 11.01
C ASN A 425 -3.68 12.03 12.32
N LEU A 426 -2.48 12.44 12.72
CA LEU A 426 -1.76 11.88 13.86
C LEU A 426 -2.45 12.13 15.20
N ARG A 427 -3.25 13.19 15.34
CA ARG A 427 -4.03 13.45 16.56
C ARG A 427 -5.15 12.43 16.72
N GLN A 428 -5.89 12.21 15.65
CA GLN A 428 -6.92 11.17 15.56
C GLN A 428 -6.33 9.76 15.65
N TRP A 429 -5.13 9.55 15.10
CA TRP A 429 -4.41 8.29 15.21
C TRP A 429 -4.01 7.99 16.66
N VAL A 430 -3.56 8.99 17.42
CA VAL A 430 -3.30 8.83 18.86
C VAL A 430 -4.58 8.43 19.60
N GLU A 431 -5.71 9.07 19.32
CA GLU A 431 -7.00 8.72 19.91
C GLU A 431 -7.44 7.30 19.56
N GLU A 432 -7.32 6.93 18.28
CA GLU A 432 -7.60 5.58 17.77
C GLU A 432 -6.76 4.53 18.49
N LYS A 433 -5.43 4.71 18.54
CA LYS A 433 -4.50 3.75 19.14
C LYS A 433 -4.64 3.67 20.65
N THR A 434 -4.96 4.77 21.31
CA THR A 434 -5.21 4.80 22.76
C THR A 434 -6.62 4.39 23.14
N ARG A 435 -7.46 4.02 22.15
CA ARG A 435 -8.87 3.62 22.34
C ARG A 435 -9.68 4.69 23.09
N GLY A 436 -9.45 5.96 22.76
CA GLY A 436 -10.14 7.11 23.36
C GLY A 436 -9.57 7.59 24.70
N ARG A 437 -8.53 6.95 25.25
CA ARG A 437 -7.87 7.40 26.49
C ARG A 437 -7.26 8.80 26.35
N ILE A 438 -6.81 9.16 25.15
CA ILE A 438 -6.30 10.49 24.82
C ILE A 438 -7.08 11.01 23.62
N SER A 439 -7.95 12.00 23.81
CA SER A 439 -8.75 12.57 22.72
C SER A 439 -7.91 13.42 21.75
N GLU A 440 -8.32 13.54 20.49
CA GLU A 440 -7.61 14.36 19.48
C GLU A 440 -7.35 15.79 19.96
N ASN A 441 -8.27 16.36 20.74
CA ASN A 441 -8.22 17.73 21.26
C ASN A 441 -7.14 17.93 22.33
N GLN A 442 -6.74 16.85 23.02
CA GLN A 442 -5.68 16.86 24.04
C GLN A 442 -4.28 16.66 23.43
N VAL A 443 -4.19 16.29 22.14
CA VAL A 443 -2.91 16.12 21.45
C VAL A 443 -2.41 17.46 20.94
N SER A 444 -1.29 17.93 21.48
CA SER A 444 -0.61 19.15 21.03
C SER A 444 0.14 18.91 19.72
N THR A 445 0.44 19.98 18.97
CA THR A 445 1.14 19.89 17.68
C THR A 445 2.27 20.91 17.56
N ILE A 446 3.40 20.46 17.03
CA ILE A 446 4.47 21.30 16.48
C ILE A 446 4.21 21.41 14.97
N SER A 447 3.80 22.59 14.52
CA SER A 447 3.48 22.84 13.12
C SER A 447 4.73 23.17 12.29
N ILE A 448 4.65 22.99 10.96
CA ILE A 448 5.73 23.45 10.05
C ILE A 448 5.92 24.96 10.13
N ASN A 449 4.87 25.75 10.38
CA ASN A 449 5.02 27.20 10.58
C ASN A 449 5.88 27.51 11.81
N LEU A 450 5.65 26.83 12.94
CA LEU A 450 6.46 27.01 14.15
C LEU A 450 7.93 26.68 13.86
N LEU A 451 8.19 25.56 13.17
CA LEU A 451 9.55 25.14 12.81
C LEU A 451 10.25 26.11 11.85
N ARG A 452 9.55 26.57 10.81
CA ARG A 452 10.16 27.32 9.71
C ARG A 452 10.15 28.85 9.89
N LYS A 453 9.22 29.39 10.69
CA LYS A 453 9.08 30.85 10.91
C LYS A 453 9.52 31.31 12.30
N GLU A 454 9.37 30.47 13.32
CA GLU A 454 9.64 30.86 14.72
C GLU A 454 10.88 30.17 15.30
N GLY A 455 11.24 28.98 14.79
CA GLY A 455 12.54 28.36 15.01
C GLY A 455 12.71 27.65 16.37
N PRO A 456 13.95 27.24 16.72
CA PRO A 456 14.22 26.36 17.86
C PRO A 456 13.78 26.90 19.23
N THR A 457 13.91 28.20 19.45
CA THR A 457 13.54 28.83 20.73
C THR A 457 12.03 28.78 20.97
N ALA A 458 11.22 29.00 19.94
CA ALA A 458 9.77 28.89 20.02
C ALA A 458 9.33 27.43 20.26
N VAL A 459 9.97 26.47 19.60
CA VAL A 459 9.78 25.03 19.88
C VAL A 459 10.07 24.71 21.35
N CYS A 460 11.19 25.20 21.89
CA CYS A 460 11.55 25.04 23.30
C CYS A 460 10.48 25.62 24.23
N GLN A 461 9.99 26.84 23.97
CA GLN A 461 8.93 27.47 24.76
C GLN A 461 7.63 26.65 24.72
N HIS A 462 7.22 26.19 23.54
CA HIS A 462 6.03 25.36 23.37
C HIS A 462 6.16 24.07 24.17
N LEU A 463 7.26 23.33 24.03
CA LEU A 463 7.51 22.10 24.78
C LEU A 463 7.56 22.34 26.30
N CYS A 464 8.11 23.47 26.75
CA CYS A 464 8.13 23.81 28.17
C CYS A 464 6.74 24.12 28.75
N SER A 465 5.82 24.64 27.93
CA SER A 465 4.44 24.97 28.34
C SER A 465 3.49 23.77 28.43
N LEU A 466 3.89 22.61 27.91
CA LEU A 466 3.06 21.41 27.94
C LEU A 466 2.83 20.92 29.37
N GLU A 467 1.59 20.52 29.64
CA GLU A 467 1.24 19.81 30.88
C GLU A 467 1.89 18.43 30.89
N LYS A 468 2.26 17.98 32.10
CA LYS A 468 2.93 16.70 32.30
C LYS A 468 2.03 15.55 31.84
N GLY A 469 2.58 14.58 31.12
CA GLY A 469 1.85 13.44 30.56
C GLY A 469 1.11 13.74 29.24
N SER A 470 1.24 14.95 28.70
CA SER A 470 0.64 15.32 27.41
C SER A 470 1.26 14.54 26.23
N VAL A 471 0.55 14.51 25.10
CA VAL A 471 1.08 13.97 23.84
C VAL A 471 1.25 15.12 22.86
N CYS A 472 2.39 15.17 22.17
CA CYS A 472 2.70 16.16 21.17
C CYS A 472 3.16 15.49 19.87
N ILE A 473 2.49 15.82 18.76
CA ILE A 473 2.88 15.35 17.43
C ILE A 473 3.80 16.38 16.76
N VAL A 474 4.71 15.91 15.90
CA VAL A 474 5.66 16.78 15.19
C VAL A 474 5.43 16.68 13.69
N ASN A 475 5.12 17.81 13.08
CA ASN A 475 5.10 17.96 11.62
C ASN A 475 6.51 18.16 11.09
N ALA A 476 6.85 17.55 9.96
CA ALA A 476 8.11 17.76 9.28
C ALA A 476 8.00 17.34 7.81
N ALA A 477 8.63 18.12 6.94
CA ALA A 477 8.71 17.83 5.51
C ALA A 477 10.16 17.84 4.96
N SER A 478 11.14 18.18 5.80
CA SER A 478 12.56 18.25 5.47
C SER A 478 13.43 17.80 6.66
N GLU A 479 14.69 17.48 6.41
CA GLU A 479 15.66 17.23 7.50
C GLU A 479 15.92 18.51 8.31
N ARG A 480 15.77 19.70 7.71
CA ARG A 480 15.93 20.99 8.40
C ARG A 480 14.83 21.22 9.43
N ASP A 481 13.58 20.86 9.12
CA ASP A 481 12.48 20.87 10.08
C ASP A 481 12.81 20.01 11.30
N MET A 482 13.40 18.83 11.05
CA MET A 482 13.78 17.89 12.11
C MET A 482 14.93 18.43 12.97
N ALA A 483 15.91 19.09 12.36
CA ALA A 483 17.02 19.73 13.07
C ALA A 483 16.52 20.86 13.99
N VAL A 484 15.58 21.69 13.52
CA VAL A 484 14.94 22.73 14.34
C VAL A 484 14.21 22.14 15.53
N PHE A 485 13.41 21.09 15.30
CA PHE A 485 12.69 20.41 16.36
C PHE A 485 13.66 19.82 17.40
N ALA A 486 14.68 19.09 16.94
CA ALA A 486 15.69 18.49 17.80
C ALA A 486 16.43 19.53 18.65
N SER A 487 16.81 20.67 18.07
CA SER A 487 17.45 21.77 18.79
C SER A 487 16.55 22.36 19.87
N GLY A 488 15.28 22.66 19.54
CA GLY A 488 14.31 23.15 20.52
C GLY A 488 14.03 22.16 21.66
N MET A 489 13.98 20.87 21.34
CA MET A 489 13.82 19.81 22.34
C MET A 489 15.04 19.70 23.27
N ILE A 490 16.27 19.78 22.73
CA ILE A 490 17.50 19.81 23.56
C ILE A 490 17.47 21.00 24.51
N GLN A 491 17.07 22.19 24.04
CA GLN A 491 16.95 23.37 24.89
C GLN A 491 15.92 23.18 26.01
N ALA A 492 14.79 22.53 25.73
CA ALA A 492 13.78 22.21 26.75
C ALA A 492 14.31 21.19 27.77
N GLU A 493 15.06 20.18 27.33
CA GLU A 493 15.72 19.21 28.22
C GLU A 493 16.79 19.85 29.10
N LEU A 494 17.56 20.81 28.59
CA LEU A 494 18.52 21.59 29.39
C LEU A 494 17.83 22.43 30.47
N LYS A 495 16.53 22.74 30.31
CA LYS A 495 15.67 23.35 31.33
C LYS A 495 15.02 22.32 32.28
N GLY A 496 15.41 21.04 32.20
CA GLY A 496 14.96 19.97 33.10
C GLY A 496 13.74 19.18 32.61
N LYS A 497 13.21 19.45 31.41
CA LYS A 497 12.09 18.68 30.83
C LYS A 497 12.52 17.27 30.41
N ARG A 498 11.62 16.30 30.56
CA ARG A 498 11.82 14.90 30.17
C ARG A 498 10.77 14.46 29.18
N PHE A 499 11.20 13.88 28.07
CA PHE A 499 10.30 13.45 27.00
C PHE A 499 10.54 11.98 26.66
N LEU A 500 9.46 11.28 26.30
CA LEU A 500 9.54 9.96 25.68
C LEU A 500 9.17 10.09 24.21
N CYS A 501 10.09 9.75 23.31
CA CYS A 501 9.86 9.88 21.88
C CYS A 501 9.43 8.55 21.29
N ARG A 502 8.32 8.53 20.54
CA ARG A 502 8.01 7.52 19.53
C ARG A 502 8.30 8.10 18.15
N THR A 503 9.32 7.57 17.48
CA THR A 503 9.89 8.22 16.30
C THR A 503 10.25 7.27 15.17
N ALA A 504 10.47 7.81 13.97
CA ALA A 504 11.19 7.15 12.89
C ALA A 504 12.70 7.54 12.89
N ALA A 505 13.42 7.22 11.80
CA ALA A 505 14.88 7.30 11.75
C ALA A 505 15.44 8.73 11.74
N SER A 506 14.83 9.69 11.01
CA SER A 506 15.41 11.03 10.82
C SER A 506 15.58 11.83 12.11
N PHE A 507 14.68 11.67 13.09
CA PHE A 507 14.80 12.33 14.39
C PHE A 507 16.08 11.92 15.13
N VAL A 508 16.44 10.62 15.13
CA VAL A 508 17.59 10.17 15.92
C VAL A 508 18.86 10.81 15.41
N SER A 509 19.08 10.81 14.09
CA SER A 509 20.25 11.44 13.45
C SER A 509 20.28 12.95 13.69
N ALA A 510 19.13 13.64 13.59
CA ALA A 510 19.03 15.06 13.90
C ALA A 510 19.37 15.33 15.38
N ARG A 511 18.80 14.55 16.30
CA ARG A 511 18.94 14.70 17.76
C ARG A 511 20.39 14.57 18.25
N ILE A 512 21.22 13.82 17.54
CA ILE A 512 22.63 13.60 17.89
C ILE A 512 23.61 14.28 16.94
N GLY A 513 23.12 15.09 16.00
CA GLY A 513 23.95 15.87 15.07
C GLY A 513 24.74 15.03 14.07
N ILE A 514 24.23 13.86 13.67
CA ILE A 514 24.86 13.06 12.62
C ILE A 514 24.68 13.74 11.27
N LYS A 515 25.80 14.00 10.59
CA LYS A 515 25.80 14.53 9.22
C LYS A 515 25.66 13.38 8.22
N PRO A 516 24.80 13.51 7.20
CA PRO A 516 24.65 12.48 6.17
C PRO A 516 25.98 12.15 5.48
N LYS A 517 26.26 10.85 5.28
CA LYS A 517 27.39 10.36 4.47
C LYS A 517 26.88 9.78 3.15
N PRO A 518 27.64 9.88 2.06
CA PRO A 518 27.31 9.18 0.83
C PRO A 518 27.31 7.66 1.05
N PRO A 519 26.57 6.88 0.24
CA PRO A 519 26.57 5.42 0.34
C PRO A 519 27.98 4.83 0.26
N ILE A 520 28.30 3.95 1.20
CA ILE A 520 29.59 3.28 1.36
C ILE A 520 29.71 2.17 0.31
N CYS A 521 30.83 2.18 -0.40
CA CYS A 521 31.22 1.14 -1.33
C CYS A 521 32.20 0.16 -0.68
N PRO A 522 32.36 -1.06 -1.24
CA PRO A 522 33.32 -2.03 -0.71
C PRO A 522 34.77 -1.51 -0.57
N ASN A 523 35.18 -0.62 -1.47
CA ASN A 523 36.52 -0.02 -1.44
C ASN A 523 36.76 0.86 -0.21
N ASP A 524 35.72 1.56 0.28
CA ASP A 524 35.81 2.44 1.45
C ASP A 524 36.04 1.64 2.75
N LEU A 525 35.62 0.36 2.76
CA LEU A 525 35.87 -0.58 3.86
C LEU A 525 37.22 -1.30 3.74
N GLY A 526 38.03 -0.97 2.72
CA GLY A 526 39.30 -1.67 2.46
C GLY A 526 39.12 -3.13 2.05
N LEU A 527 37.93 -3.52 1.56
CA LEU A 527 37.69 -4.87 1.05
C LEU A 527 38.49 -5.08 -0.24
N LYS A 528 39.71 -5.60 -0.11
CA LYS A 528 40.52 -6.10 -1.25
C LYS A 528 39.70 -7.17 -1.99
N ARG A 529 40.00 -7.39 -3.29
CA ARG A 529 39.34 -8.44 -4.12
C ARG A 529 39.24 -9.76 -3.35
N ALA A 530 38.09 -10.03 -2.74
CA ALA A 530 37.88 -11.23 -1.96
C ALA A 530 37.77 -12.42 -2.93
N LEU A 531 38.31 -13.57 -2.49
CA LEU A 531 38.30 -14.82 -3.26
C LEU A 531 36.94 -15.55 -3.19
N THR A 532 35.90 -14.94 -2.60
CA THR A 532 34.56 -15.52 -2.41
C THR A 532 33.44 -14.57 -2.85
N GLY A 533 32.26 -15.13 -3.14
CA GLY A 533 31.03 -14.40 -3.48
C GLY A 533 30.34 -13.77 -2.26
N GLY A 534 29.39 -12.88 -2.51
CA GLY A 534 28.44 -12.38 -1.51
C GLY A 534 27.24 -13.30 -1.31
N LEU A 535 26.55 -13.16 -0.18
CA LEU A 535 25.31 -13.87 0.13
C LEU A 535 24.15 -12.89 0.24
N ILE A 536 23.05 -13.15 -0.47
CA ILE A 536 21.83 -12.36 -0.43
C ILE A 536 20.70 -13.26 0.04
N VAL A 537 19.99 -12.88 1.10
CA VAL A 537 18.92 -13.67 1.71
C VAL A 537 17.62 -12.88 1.68
N VAL A 538 16.58 -13.44 1.06
CA VAL A 538 15.27 -12.79 0.91
C VAL A 538 14.16 -13.76 1.34
N GLY A 539 13.55 -13.49 2.50
CA GLY A 539 12.45 -14.31 3.03
C GLY A 539 11.05 -13.80 2.73
N SER A 540 10.89 -12.50 2.44
CA SER A 540 9.57 -11.87 2.31
C SER A 540 8.93 -12.07 0.94
N TYR A 541 7.60 -12.26 0.93
CA TYR A 541 6.75 -12.43 -0.27
C TYR A 541 5.96 -11.16 -0.67
N VAL A 542 6.21 -10.01 -0.04
CA VAL A 542 5.44 -8.79 -0.35
C VAL A 542 5.66 -8.31 -1.79
N PRO A 543 4.64 -7.74 -2.49
CA PRO A 543 4.72 -7.39 -3.90
C PRO A 543 5.95 -6.55 -4.28
N LYS A 544 6.32 -5.58 -3.45
CA LYS A 544 7.51 -4.74 -3.65
C LYS A 544 8.82 -5.54 -3.60
N THR A 545 8.94 -6.47 -2.66
CA THR A 545 10.10 -7.35 -2.54
C THR A 545 10.20 -8.30 -3.73
N THR A 546 9.07 -8.83 -4.21
CA THR A 546 9.03 -9.67 -5.42
C THR A 546 9.51 -8.89 -6.64
N LYS A 547 8.98 -7.68 -6.89
CA LYS A 547 9.46 -6.80 -7.97
C LYS A 547 10.96 -6.50 -7.89
N GLN A 548 11.49 -6.23 -6.68
CA GLN A 548 12.92 -5.97 -6.49
C GLN A 548 13.80 -7.20 -6.74
N VAL A 549 13.30 -8.40 -6.43
CA VAL A 549 14.02 -9.65 -6.73
C VAL A 549 13.96 -9.99 -8.22
N ASP A 550 12.83 -9.77 -8.88
CA ASP A 550 12.69 -9.98 -10.32
C ASP A 550 13.62 -9.05 -11.10
N GLU A 551 13.71 -7.79 -10.67
CA GLU A 551 14.64 -6.82 -11.25
C GLU A 551 16.10 -7.22 -11.00
N LEU A 552 16.43 -7.71 -9.79
CA LEU A 552 17.77 -8.25 -9.49
C LEU A 552 18.11 -9.44 -10.40
N ARG A 553 17.17 -10.38 -10.60
CA ARG A 553 17.35 -11.55 -11.49
C ARG A 553 17.58 -11.12 -12.93
N SER A 554 16.79 -10.16 -13.42
CA SER A 554 16.91 -9.58 -14.76
C SER A 554 18.26 -8.88 -14.97
N GLN A 555 18.65 -8.03 -14.02
CA GLN A 555 19.83 -7.18 -14.16
C GLN A 555 21.16 -7.88 -13.85
N CYS A 556 21.17 -8.91 -13.00
CA CYS A 556 22.39 -9.55 -12.49
C CYS A 556 22.47 -11.05 -12.83
N GLY A 557 21.56 -11.62 -13.63
CA GLY A 557 21.46 -13.06 -13.87
C GLY A 557 22.73 -13.76 -14.38
N GLN A 558 23.64 -13.04 -15.06
CA GLN A 558 24.91 -13.61 -15.53
C GLN A 558 25.95 -13.79 -14.40
N SER A 559 25.91 -12.93 -13.38
CA SER A 559 26.88 -12.91 -12.26
C SER A 559 26.29 -13.45 -10.95
N LEU A 560 24.97 -13.56 -10.85
CA LEU A 560 24.22 -14.02 -9.68
C LEU A 560 23.82 -15.50 -9.85
N ARG A 561 23.98 -16.29 -8.79
CA ARG A 561 23.39 -17.63 -8.68
C ARG A 561 22.18 -17.56 -7.78
N VAL A 562 21.08 -18.17 -8.20
CA VAL A 562 19.82 -18.14 -7.46
C VAL A 562 19.53 -19.54 -6.95
N ILE A 563 19.30 -19.66 -5.65
CA ILE A 563 18.84 -20.86 -4.98
C ILE A 563 17.47 -20.53 -4.41
N GLU A 564 16.44 -21.20 -4.93
CA GLU A 564 15.09 -21.10 -4.38
C GLU A 564 14.93 -22.10 -3.23
N VAL A 565 14.33 -21.64 -2.12
CA VAL A 565 13.99 -22.44 -0.94
C VAL A 565 12.51 -22.74 -0.99
N SER A 566 12.14 -24.02 -1.07
CA SER A 566 10.73 -24.45 -1.12
C SER A 566 10.03 -24.21 0.22
N VAL A 567 9.09 -23.26 0.26
CA VAL A 567 8.28 -22.97 1.46
C VAL A 567 7.50 -24.20 1.91
N GLU A 568 6.96 -24.97 0.97
CA GLU A 568 6.21 -26.20 1.27
C GLU A 568 7.07 -27.22 2.03
N MET A 569 8.29 -27.49 1.54
CA MET A 569 9.22 -28.44 2.16
C MET A 569 9.63 -27.99 3.57
N VAL A 570 9.91 -26.69 3.77
CA VAL A 570 10.44 -26.20 5.05
C VAL A 570 9.39 -25.88 6.12
N SER A 571 8.09 -25.79 5.73
CA SER A 571 7.02 -25.35 6.64
C SER A 571 5.84 -26.33 6.79
N MET A 572 5.58 -27.18 5.79
CA MET A 572 4.37 -28.03 5.76
C MET A 572 4.65 -29.53 5.76
N LYS A 573 5.87 -29.95 5.41
CA LYS A 573 6.24 -31.36 5.33
C LYS A 573 6.98 -31.87 6.58
N SER A 574 7.43 -33.13 6.54
CA SER A 574 8.12 -33.76 7.65
C SER A 574 9.44 -33.04 7.98
N THR A 575 9.95 -33.28 9.18
CA THR A 575 11.27 -32.76 9.60
C THR A 575 12.40 -33.23 8.65
N GLU A 576 12.29 -34.44 8.10
CA GLU A 576 13.26 -34.99 7.15
C GLU A 576 13.28 -34.21 5.82
N ASP A 577 12.11 -33.87 5.28
CA ASP A 577 11.98 -33.05 4.07
C ASP A 577 12.57 -31.65 4.26
N ARG A 578 12.32 -31.07 5.45
CA ARG A 578 12.90 -29.79 5.86
C ARG A 578 14.43 -29.87 5.89
N ASP A 579 14.99 -30.87 6.55
CA ASP A 579 16.44 -31.04 6.70
C ASP A 579 17.13 -31.31 5.36
N GLN A 580 16.47 -32.07 4.47
CA GLN A 580 16.95 -32.32 3.11
C GLN A 580 17.01 -31.03 2.30
N GLU A 581 15.95 -30.22 2.33
CA GLU A 581 15.90 -28.95 1.61
C GLU A 581 16.94 -27.96 2.15
N ILE A 582 17.11 -27.86 3.47
CA ILE A 582 18.15 -27.03 4.09
C ILE A 582 19.54 -27.49 3.66
N SER A 583 19.81 -28.80 3.71
CA SER A 583 21.12 -29.36 3.33
C SER A 583 21.44 -29.09 1.86
N ARG A 584 20.47 -29.25 0.95
CA ARG A 584 20.61 -28.93 -0.48
C ARG A 584 20.98 -27.47 -0.70
N VAL A 585 20.30 -26.54 -0.02
CA VAL A 585 20.56 -25.10 -0.15
C VAL A 585 21.94 -24.75 0.39
N VAL A 586 22.36 -25.35 1.50
CA VAL A 586 23.67 -25.15 2.11
C VAL A 586 24.80 -25.63 1.19
N GLU A 587 24.68 -26.83 0.61
CA GLU A 587 25.68 -27.38 -0.32
C GLU A 587 25.87 -26.47 -1.54
N LEU A 588 24.77 -26.06 -2.18
CA LEU A 588 24.80 -25.15 -3.32
C LEU A 588 25.35 -23.77 -2.93
N GLY A 589 24.94 -23.25 -1.77
CA GLY A 589 25.40 -21.96 -1.25
C GLY A 589 26.91 -21.94 -1.04
N ASN A 590 27.45 -22.98 -0.38
CA ASN A 590 28.88 -23.16 -0.20
C ASN A 590 29.62 -23.22 -1.55
N ALA A 591 29.17 -24.07 -2.47
CA ALA A 591 29.79 -24.23 -3.77
C ALA A 591 29.86 -22.92 -4.58
N TYR A 592 28.76 -22.15 -4.60
CA TYR A 592 28.71 -20.89 -5.35
C TYR A 592 29.53 -19.77 -4.70
N ILE A 593 29.47 -19.62 -3.38
CA ILE A 593 30.27 -18.62 -2.64
C ILE A 593 31.76 -18.89 -2.83
N GLN A 594 32.21 -20.14 -2.72
CA GLN A 594 33.61 -20.54 -2.96
C GLN A 594 34.02 -20.31 -4.42
N SER A 595 33.10 -20.49 -5.36
CA SER A 595 33.31 -20.24 -6.79
C SER A 595 33.25 -18.75 -7.19
N ARG A 596 33.31 -17.82 -6.22
CA ARG A 596 33.27 -16.36 -6.44
C ARG A 596 31.98 -15.86 -7.09
N LYS A 597 30.87 -16.57 -6.90
CA LYS A 597 29.55 -16.16 -7.40
C LYS A 597 28.73 -15.60 -6.27
N ASP A 598 28.24 -14.37 -6.45
CA ASP A 598 27.25 -13.81 -5.53
C ASP A 598 26.00 -14.68 -5.60
N THR A 599 25.47 -15.07 -4.45
CA THR A 599 24.44 -16.10 -4.32
C THR A 599 23.20 -15.54 -3.64
N LEU A 600 22.07 -15.60 -4.32
CA LEU A 600 20.74 -15.24 -3.82
C LEU A 600 20.04 -16.50 -3.32
N VAL A 601 19.79 -16.56 -2.01
CA VAL A 601 18.88 -17.50 -1.37
C VAL A 601 17.53 -16.80 -1.19
N VAL A 602 16.49 -17.32 -1.83
CA VAL A 602 15.16 -16.71 -1.83
C VAL A 602 14.07 -17.75 -1.62
N THR A 603 13.07 -17.45 -0.82
CA THR A 603 11.91 -18.33 -0.62
C THR A 603 11.04 -18.41 -1.86
N SER A 604 10.41 -19.57 -2.08
CA SER A 604 9.49 -19.77 -3.20
C SER A 604 8.36 -18.74 -3.16
N ARG A 605 7.93 -18.31 -4.35
CA ARG A 605 7.05 -17.16 -4.56
C ARG A 605 5.57 -17.58 -4.69
N GLN A 606 5.15 -18.65 -4.03
CA GLN A 606 3.73 -18.95 -3.90
C GLN A 606 3.26 -18.53 -2.51
N LEU A 607 2.17 -17.76 -2.45
CA LEU A 607 1.58 -17.37 -1.17
C LEU A 607 0.94 -18.60 -0.53
N ILE A 608 1.51 -19.02 0.61
CA ILE A 608 0.95 -20.08 1.42
C ILE A 608 0.43 -19.43 2.71
N THR A 609 -0.88 -19.23 2.80
CA THR A 609 -1.57 -18.71 3.98
C THR A 609 -2.24 -19.84 4.74
N GLY A 610 -2.15 -19.82 6.07
CA GLY A 610 -2.93 -20.69 6.94
C GLY A 610 -4.42 -20.35 6.87
N LYS A 611 -5.26 -21.20 7.45
CA LYS A 611 -6.72 -21.00 7.56
C LYS A 611 -7.06 -19.86 8.53
N ASN A 612 -6.14 -19.51 9.43
CA ASN A 612 -6.27 -18.42 10.39
C ASN A 612 -4.95 -17.62 10.55
N PRO A 613 -4.98 -16.47 11.25
CA PRO A 613 -3.80 -15.65 11.49
C PRO A 613 -2.69 -16.36 12.27
N GLU A 614 -3.04 -17.20 13.24
CA GLU A 614 -2.07 -17.95 14.06
C GLU A 614 -1.27 -18.97 13.23
N GLU A 615 -1.95 -19.73 12.37
CA GLU A 615 -1.33 -20.70 11.46
C GLU A 615 -0.46 -20.00 10.41
N SER A 616 -0.89 -18.82 9.94
CA SER A 616 -0.07 -17.98 9.06
C SER A 616 1.19 -17.46 9.75
N LEU A 617 1.12 -17.11 11.03
CA LEU A 617 2.27 -16.74 11.85
C LEU A 617 3.22 -17.94 12.07
N GLU A 618 2.68 -19.13 12.30
CA GLU A 618 3.47 -20.35 12.48
C GLU A 618 4.25 -20.73 11.19
N ILE A 619 3.61 -20.64 10.02
CA ILE A 619 4.27 -20.84 8.73
C ILE A 619 5.42 -19.85 8.55
N ASN A 620 5.18 -18.55 8.81
CA ASN A 620 6.21 -17.52 8.74
C ASN A 620 7.39 -17.82 9.68
N TYR A 621 7.10 -18.31 10.90
CA TYR A 621 8.13 -18.73 11.84
C TYR A 621 8.97 -19.90 11.31
N LYS A 622 8.34 -20.95 10.79
CA LYS A 622 9.04 -22.12 10.21
C LYS A 622 9.92 -21.75 9.02
N VAL A 623 9.45 -20.84 8.16
CA VAL A 623 10.23 -20.32 7.03
C VAL A 623 11.41 -19.48 7.52
N SER A 624 11.19 -18.57 8.47
CA SER A 624 12.29 -17.74 9.02
C SER A 624 13.35 -18.60 9.70
N SER A 625 12.93 -19.61 10.48
CA SER A 625 13.86 -20.54 11.14
C SER A 625 14.67 -21.37 10.14
N ALA A 626 14.08 -21.77 9.00
CA ALA A 626 14.81 -22.46 7.93
C ALA A 626 15.89 -21.56 7.32
N LEU A 627 15.57 -20.29 7.03
CA LEU A 627 16.56 -19.35 6.51
C LEU A 627 17.69 -19.09 7.51
N VAL A 628 17.36 -18.99 8.80
CA VAL A 628 18.37 -18.91 9.88
C VAL A 628 19.28 -20.12 9.84
N GLU A 629 18.72 -21.32 9.77
CA GLU A 629 19.47 -22.57 9.78
C GLU A 629 20.36 -22.73 8.53
N ILE A 630 19.83 -22.40 7.35
CA ILE A 630 20.59 -22.36 6.09
C ILE A 630 21.80 -21.42 6.26
N VAL A 631 21.57 -20.18 6.69
CA VAL A 631 22.66 -19.23 6.87
C VAL A 631 23.61 -19.69 7.96
N ARG A 632 23.13 -20.37 9.02
CA ARG A 632 23.95 -20.96 10.10
C ARG A 632 24.90 -22.04 9.59
N ARG A 633 24.42 -22.92 8.70
CA ARG A 633 25.15 -24.08 8.18
C ARG A 633 26.02 -23.79 6.95
N ILE A 634 25.93 -22.60 6.35
CA ILE A 634 26.90 -22.16 5.33
C ILE A 634 28.24 -21.84 5.99
N ASP A 635 29.25 -22.69 5.77
CA ASP A 635 30.60 -22.54 6.31
C ASP A 635 31.48 -21.59 5.47
N SER A 636 31.11 -21.38 4.21
CA SER A 636 31.87 -20.50 3.31
C SER A 636 31.71 -19.04 3.71
N ARG A 637 32.82 -18.38 4.04
CA ARG A 637 32.82 -16.96 4.44
C ARG A 637 32.47 -16.04 3.25
N PRO A 638 31.28 -15.41 3.23
CA PRO A 638 30.89 -14.52 2.15
C PRO A 638 31.61 -13.17 2.26
N ARG A 639 31.79 -12.48 1.12
CA ARG A 639 32.39 -11.13 1.06
C ARG A 639 31.53 -10.08 1.78
N TYR A 640 30.22 -10.21 1.66
CA TYR A 640 29.21 -9.38 2.30
C TYR A 640 27.93 -10.21 2.41
N ILE A 641 27.04 -9.81 3.30
CA ILE A 641 25.71 -10.40 3.44
C ILE A 641 24.67 -9.31 3.27
N ILE A 642 23.67 -9.54 2.41
CA ILE A 642 22.45 -8.71 2.34
C ILE A 642 21.31 -9.55 2.88
N ALA A 643 20.61 -9.07 3.91
CA ALA A 643 19.35 -9.66 4.34
C ALA A 643 18.22 -8.67 4.07
N LYS A 644 17.16 -9.11 3.38
CA LYS A 644 16.04 -8.24 3.01
C LYS A 644 14.75 -8.57 3.76
N GLY A 645 14.19 -7.54 4.41
CA GLY A 645 12.95 -7.58 5.20
C GLY A 645 13.24 -7.53 6.70
N GLY A 646 12.45 -6.78 7.47
CA GLY A 646 12.73 -6.53 8.90
C GLY A 646 12.96 -7.80 9.72
N ILE A 647 12.01 -8.74 9.70
CA ILE A 647 12.13 -10.02 10.44
C ILE A 647 13.32 -10.84 9.93
N THR A 648 13.47 -11.01 8.62
CA THR A 648 14.58 -11.77 8.03
C THR A 648 15.93 -11.16 8.42
N SER A 649 16.09 -9.85 8.34
CA SER A 649 17.33 -9.17 8.73
C SER A 649 17.59 -9.28 10.24
N SER A 650 16.56 -9.35 11.07
CA SER A 650 16.71 -9.49 12.53
C SER A 650 17.21 -10.89 12.86
N ASP A 651 16.50 -11.89 12.36
CA ASP A 651 16.75 -13.30 12.64
C ASP A 651 18.10 -13.75 12.08
N ILE A 652 18.48 -13.28 10.88
CA ILE A 652 19.81 -13.55 10.35
C ILE A 652 20.91 -12.91 11.22
N ALA A 653 20.76 -11.65 11.65
CA ALA A 653 21.76 -10.99 12.48
C ALA A 653 21.91 -11.67 13.86
N THR A 654 20.79 -11.93 14.54
CA THR A 654 20.77 -12.36 15.94
C THR A 654 20.88 -13.86 16.12
N LYS A 655 20.26 -14.67 15.25
CA LYS A 655 20.19 -16.14 15.41
C LYS A 655 21.13 -16.90 14.49
N ALA A 656 21.32 -16.43 13.26
CA ALA A 656 22.20 -17.12 12.30
C ALA A 656 23.66 -16.68 12.44
N LEU A 657 23.88 -15.38 12.57
CA LEU A 657 25.20 -14.77 12.72
C LEU A 657 25.60 -14.57 14.18
N GLU A 658 24.67 -14.79 15.12
CA GLU A 658 24.90 -14.71 16.57
C GLU A 658 25.56 -13.37 16.99
N ALA A 659 25.22 -12.30 16.28
CA ALA A 659 25.84 -11.01 16.47
C ALA A 659 25.28 -10.35 17.74
N ARG A 660 26.04 -10.39 18.84
CA ARG A 660 25.71 -9.70 20.11
C ARG A 660 25.81 -8.18 20.02
N ARG A 661 26.77 -7.71 19.22
CA ARG A 661 27.07 -6.30 18.96
C ARG A 661 27.40 -6.11 17.48
N ALA A 662 26.99 -4.97 16.93
CA ALA A 662 27.37 -4.53 15.60
C ALA A 662 27.61 -3.02 15.59
N LYS A 663 28.47 -2.54 14.69
CA LYS A 663 28.69 -1.11 14.46
C LYS A 663 28.02 -0.70 13.16
N VAL A 664 27.17 0.32 13.19
CA VAL A 664 26.60 0.92 11.97
C VAL A 664 27.69 1.74 11.30
N MET A 665 28.16 1.33 10.12
CA MET A 665 29.22 2.03 9.40
C MET A 665 28.67 3.20 8.57
N GLY A 666 27.40 3.11 8.18
CA GLY A 666 26.71 4.07 7.33
C GLY A 666 25.63 3.36 6.51
N GLN A 667 25.50 3.73 5.25
CA GLN A 667 24.46 3.22 4.35
C GLN A 667 25.09 2.55 3.12
N ALA A 668 24.54 1.43 2.65
CA ALA A 668 24.89 0.83 1.36
C ALA A 668 24.12 1.47 0.18
N LEU A 669 22.98 2.10 0.50
CA LEU A 669 22.14 2.92 -0.36
C LEU A 669 21.34 3.84 0.58
N ALA A 670 20.88 5.00 0.13
CA ALA A 670 20.02 5.87 0.94
C ALA A 670 18.89 5.08 1.64
N GLY A 671 18.87 5.11 2.97
CA GLY A 671 17.91 4.37 3.80
C GLY A 671 18.16 2.87 3.99
N VAL A 672 19.28 2.32 3.48
CA VAL A 672 19.69 0.91 3.60
C VAL A 672 20.95 0.82 4.48
N PRO A 673 20.81 0.50 5.78
CA PRO A 673 21.95 0.50 6.71
C PRO A 673 22.97 -0.61 6.43
N LEU A 674 24.22 -0.28 6.74
CA LEU A 674 25.39 -1.15 6.65
C LEU A 674 26.00 -1.33 8.04
N TRP A 675 26.02 -2.56 8.51
CA TRP A 675 26.61 -2.96 9.78
C TRP A 675 27.95 -3.66 9.57
N GLN A 676 28.84 -3.52 10.52
CA GLN A 676 30.01 -4.35 10.70
C GLN A 676 29.79 -5.21 11.95
N LEU A 677 29.79 -6.52 11.77
CA LEU A 677 29.54 -7.47 12.86
C LEU A 677 30.72 -7.49 13.85
N GLY A 678 30.42 -7.53 15.15
CA GLY A 678 31.42 -7.56 16.21
C GLY A 678 32.24 -8.85 16.28
N PRO A 679 33.29 -8.87 17.14
CA PRO A 679 34.17 -10.03 17.32
C PRO A 679 33.45 -11.29 17.82
N ASP A 680 32.35 -11.12 18.56
CA ASP A 680 31.60 -12.23 19.14
C ASP A 680 30.57 -12.86 18.18
N SER A 681 30.51 -12.40 16.92
CA SER A 681 29.63 -12.96 15.89
C SER A 681 30.26 -14.18 15.20
N ARG A 682 29.45 -15.00 14.53
CA ARG A 682 29.93 -16.14 13.73
C ARG A 682 30.84 -15.72 12.57
N LEU A 683 30.64 -14.52 12.04
CA LEU A 683 31.40 -13.97 10.91
C LEU A 683 31.93 -12.55 11.22
N PRO A 684 32.90 -12.42 12.15
CA PRO A 684 33.38 -11.12 12.60
C PRO A 684 33.91 -10.24 11.48
N GLY A 685 33.52 -8.96 11.47
CA GLY A 685 33.98 -8.00 10.47
C GLY A 685 33.37 -8.15 9.07
N VAL A 686 32.51 -9.15 8.82
CA VAL A 686 31.78 -9.25 7.54
C VAL A 686 30.78 -8.09 7.44
N PRO A 687 30.76 -7.34 6.33
CA PRO A 687 29.75 -6.32 6.07
C PRO A 687 28.35 -6.95 6.00
N TYR A 688 27.45 -6.48 6.85
CA TYR A 688 26.07 -6.94 6.94
C TYR A 688 25.14 -5.80 6.54
N ILE A 689 24.50 -5.94 5.38
CA ILE A 689 23.60 -4.94 4.81
C ILE A 689 22.15 -5.32 5.17
N VAL A 690 21.54 -4.49 6.00
CA VAL A 690 20.17 -4.65 6.45
C VAL A 690 19.27 -3.93 5.45
N PHE A 691 18.57 -4.67 4.59
CA PHE A 691 17.77 -4.09 3.52
C PHE A 691 16.28 -4.00 3.94
N PRO A 692 15.73 -2.80 4.20
CA PRO A 692 14.35 -2.68 4.67
C PRO A 692 13.33 -3.14 3.62
N GLY A 693 12.19 -3.64 4.08
CA GLY A 693 11.13 -4.16 3.19
C GLY A 693 10.52 -3.07 2.30
N ASN A 694 10.41 -1.85 2.80
CA ASN A 694 9.64 -0.75 2.20
C ASN A 694 10.51 0.38 1.59
N VAL A 695 11.83 0.23 1.56
CA VAL A 695 12.77 1.25 1.06
C VAL A 695 13.23 0.97 -0.37
N GLY A 696 13.48 2.05 -1.12
CA GLY A 696 14.01 2.03 -2.48
C GLY A 696 12.96 1.79 -3.57
N ASP A 697 13.35 2.08 -4.82
CA ASP A 697 12.62 1.76 -6.04
C ASP A 697 12.75 0.26 -6.40
N ASN A 698 12.12 -0.19 -7.50
CA ASN A 698 12.20 -1.60 -7.94
C ASN A 698 13.64 -2.05 -8.28
N SER A 699 14.54 -1.12 -8.60
CA SER A 699 15.94 -1.41 -8.95
C SER A 699 16.90 -1.35 -7.75
N ALA A 700 16.45 -0.91 -6.57
CA ALA A 700 17.30 -0.60 -5.43
C ALA A 700 18.14 -1.81 -4.96
N LEU A 701 17.55 -3.01 -4.89
CA LEU A 701 18.27 -4.23 -4.52
C LEU A 701 19.33 -4.59 -5.58
N ALA A 702 18.98 -4.47 -6.87
CA ALA A 702 19.92 -4.70 -7.97
C ALA A 702 21.09 -3.72 -7.95
N LYS A 703 20.83 -2.43 -7.67
CA LYS A 703 21.85 -1.38 -7.51
C LYS A 703 22.83 -1.73 -6.40
N VAL A 704 22.35 -2.11 -5.21
CA VAL A 704 23.22 -2.51 -4.09
C VAL A 704 24.05 -3.74 -4.47
N VAL A 705 23.44 -4.79 -5.00
CA VAL A 705 24.18 -6.01 -5.40
C VAL A 705 25.24 -5.68 -6.46
N LYS A 706 24.93 -4.87 -7.48
CA LYS A 706 25.91 -4.46 -8.49
C LYS A 706 27.09 -3.69 -7.90
N ASN A 707 26.83 -2.73 -7.02
CA ASN A 707 27.88 -1.92 -6.39
C ASN A 707 28.76 -2.74 -5.46
N TRP A 708 28.22 -3.81 -4.87
CA TRP A 708 28.93 -4.71 -3.96
C TRP A 708 29.50 -5.97 -4.63
N SER A 709 29.12 -6.22 -5.87
CA SER A 709 29.65 -7.30 -6.71
C SER A 709 31.10 -7.02 -7.12
N SER A 710 31.92 -8.06 -7.24
CA SER A 710 33.29 -7.91 -7.75
C SER A 710 33.25 -7.61 -9.25
N PRO A 711 34.07 -6.67 -9.77
CA PRO A 711 34.07 -6.35 -11.19
C PRO A 711 34.44 -7.61 -12.02
N TYR A 712 33.48 -8.07 -12.82
CA TYR A 712 33.65 -9.16 -13.78
C TYR A 712 34.68 -8.73 -14.84
N ARG A 713 35.83 -9.42 -14.92
CA ARG A 713 36.71 -9.30 -16.10
C ARG A 713 35.94 -9.90 -17.27
N SER A 714 35.41 -9.05 -18.15
CA SER A 714 34.94 -9.46 -19.47
C SER A 714 36.14 -10.08 -20.20
N SER A 715 35.99 -11.29 -20.73
CA SER A 715 37.03 -11.85 -21.60
C SER A 715 37.18 -10.94 -22.83
N THR A 716 38.38 -10.83 -23.40
CA THR A 716 38.64 -10.05 -24.62
C THR A 716 37.65 -10.38 -25.75
N LYS A 717 37.16 -11.64 -25.78
CA LYS A 717 36.16 -12.15 -26.72
C LYS A 717 34.77 -11.50 -26.56
N GLU A 718 34.42 -11.12 -25.32
CA GLU A 718 33.12 -10.53 -24.97
C GLU A 718 33.12 -9.00 -25.09
N LEU A 719 34.27 -8.37 -24.83
CA LEU A 719 34.55 -6.99 -25.21
C LEU A 719 34.49 -6.80 -26.73
N LEU A 720 35.10 -7.71 -27.50
CA LEU A 720 34.99 -7.71 -28.97
C LEU A 720 33.54 -7.90 -29.44
N ARG A 721 32.77 -8.79 -28.81
CA ARG A 721 31.33 -8.92 -29.12
C ARG A 721 30.55 -7.65 -28.81
N ARG A 722 30.78 -7.00 -27.66
CA ARG A 722 30.10 -5.74 -27.31
C ARG A 722 30.45 -4.62 -28.27
N VAL A 723 31.72 -4.47 -28.64
CA VAL A 723 32.16 -3.47 -29.63
C VAL A 723 31.52 -3.74 -31.00
N VAL A 724 31.46 -5.00 -31.44
CA VAL A 724 30.79 -5.38 -32.69
C VAL A 724 29.28 -5.10 -32.62
N THR A 725 28.60 -5.46 -31.53
CA THR A 725 27.16 -5.18 -31.37
C THR A 725 26.87 -3.68 -31.32
N GLN A 726 27.73 -2.89 -30.67
CA GLN A 726 27.59 -1.44 -30.55
C GLN A 726 27.90 -0.73 -31.89
N LEU A 727 28.86 -1.24 -32.67
CA LEU A 727 29.10 -0.82 -34.06
C LEU A 727 27.92 -1.15 -34.98
N VAL A 728 27.33 -2.34 -34.85
CA VAL A 728 26.15 -2.74 -35.64
C VAL A 728 24.93 -1.91 -35.27
N LEU A 729 24.69 -1.64 -33.97
CA LEU A 729 23.62 -0.74 -33.53
C LEU A 729 23.84 0.70 -34.03
N SER A 730 25.07 1.20 -33.95
CA SER A 730 25.41 2.54 -34.43
C SER A 730 25.21 2.65 -35.94
N MET A 731 25.68 1.66 -36.73
CA MET A 731 25.43 1.59 -38.18
C MET A 731 23.94 1.51 -38.53
N CYS A 732 23.14 0.76 -37.76
CA CYS A 732 21.69 0.68 -37.96
C CYS A 732 20.98 2.00 -37.66
N ILE A 733 21.45 2.76 -36.67
CA ILE A 733 20.94 4.11 -36.36
C ILE A 733 21.31 5.07 -37.48
N THR A 734 22.56 5.05 -37.95
CA THR A 734 23.00 5.90 -39.08
C THR A 734 22.25 5.58 -40.37
N LEU A 735 21.97 4.30 -40.65
CA LEU A 735 21.15 3.87 -41.80
C LEU A 735 19.69 4.32 -41.70
N LYS A 736 19.11 4.37 -40.49
CA LYS A 736 17.78 4.91 -40.23
C LYS A 736 17.74 6.43 -40.45
N GLU A 737 18.73 7.15 -39.96
CA GLU A 737 18.86 8.60 -40.17
C GLU A 737 19.09 8.96 -41.64
N LEU A 738 19.90 8.18 -42.37
CA LEU A 738 20.12 8.35 -43.81
C LEU A 738 18.83 8.10 -44.62
N LYS A 739 18.03 7.10 -44.24
CA LYS A 739 16.70 6.86 -44.83
C LYS A 739 15.73 8.00 -44.56
N LEU A 740 15.76 8.58 -43.36
CA LEU A 740 14.94 9.74 -42.99
C LEU A 740 15.32 10.98 -43.82
N LEU A 741 16.62 11.23 -43.99
CA LEU A 741 17.16 12.32 -44.81
C LEU A 741 16.80 12.16 -46.30
N LEU A 742 16.88 10.94 -46.84
CA LEU A 742 16.47 10.64 -48.21
C LEU A 742 14.95 10.78 -48.42
N GLN A 743 14.12 10.45 -47.42
CA GLN A 743 12.68 10.72 -47.45
C GLN A 743 12.37 12.22 -47.39
N GLN A 744 13.08 13.00 -46.56
CA GLN A 744 12.92 14.45 -46.49
C GLN A 744 13.36 15.17 -47.78
N GLN A 745 14.43 14.71 -48.44
CA GLN A 745 14.83 15.24 -49.75
C GLN A 745 13.83 14.90 -50.87
N ARG A 746 13.21 13.71 -50.85
CA ARG A 746 12.12 13.37 -51.76
C ARG A 746 10.89 14.25 -51.53
N LEU A 747 10.51 14.52 -50.27
CA LEU A 747 9.40 15.41 -49.93
C LEU A 747 9.67 16.86 -50.39
N LYS A 748 10.91 17.36 -50.23
CA LYS A 748 11.30 18.69 -50.73
C LYS A 748 11.22 18.80 -52.26
N LYS A 749 11.58 17.75 -53.01
CA LYS A 749 11.43 17.73 -54.48
C LYS A 749 9.97 17.74 -54.93
N VAL A 750 9.07 17.08 -54.20
CA VAL A 750 7.63 17.07 -54.49
C VAL A 750 6.96 18.41 -54.14
N LEU A 751 7.44 19.11 -53.10
CA LEU A 751 6.93 20.44 -52.72
C LEU A 751 7.40 21.56 -53.67
N LEU A 752 8.57 21.40 -54.30
CA LEU A 752 9.08 22.35 -55.30
C LEU A 752 8.42 22.23 -56.69
N SER A 753 7.73 21.12 -56.99
CA SER A 753 6.98 20.95 -58.25
C SER A 753 5.53 21.49 -58.21
N CYS A 754 5.03 21.97 -57.06
CA CYS A 754 3.62 22.34 -56.88
C CYS A 754 3.36 23.86 -56.79
N ARG A 755 4.26 24.72 -57.24
CA ARG A 755 4.01 26.17 -57.35
C ARG A 755 4.15 26.64 -58.79
N PHE A 756 3.08 26.57 -59.57
CA PHE A 756 2.77 27.49 -60.67
C PHE A 756 1.36 27.22 -61.20
N ILE A 757 0.35 27.94 -60.69
CA ILE A 757 -0.82 28.38 -61.47
C ILE A 757 -1.25 29.74 -60.88
N PRO A 758 -1.28 30.83 -61.67
CA PRO A 758 -1.77 32.13 -61.22
C PRO A 758 -3.30 32.25 -61.37
N VAL A 759 -3.82 33.21 -60.61
CA VAL A 759 -5.19 33.71 -60.51
C VAL A 759 -5.86 33.97 -61.86
N LEU A 760 -7.15 33.61 -61.97
CA LEU A 760 -8.22 34.42 -62.57
C LEU A 760 -9.54 34.15 -61.83
#